data_AF-A0A9P8A4E1-F1
#
_entry.id   AF-A0A9P8A4E1-F1
#
_cell.length_a   1.000
_cell.length_b   1.000
_cell.length_c   1.000
_cell.angle_alpha   90.00
_cell.angle_beta   90.00
_cell.angle_gamma   90.00
#
_symmetry.space_group_name_H-M   'P 1'
#
loop_
_entity.id
_entity.type
_entity.pdbx_description
1 polymer ?
#
loop_
_entity_poly.entity_id
_entity_poly.type
_entity_poly.pdbx_seq_one_letter_code
_entity_poly.pdbx_strand_id
1 'polypeptide(L)'
;FQSLGYIYLSYPALMNSAQSIDIMDTVFTGQDDGLKTELLHIYTNFLLKIQIAPASEEGRKAGYSLIAKAEDQLEAGIGSSIMQRYLERVLQCALVDDRQLQCAAVDVVSQVTLQALAHPMLCMPAIVALETSVDRLLSERAFKIHQDLHQKHASLIYARSMDCIKTMYIYQKSVQREKADVQGYKVIPETGNSVALLSRMYSLVSDKRQARNSLLSGLVKILDVDLAASEIEVDGNFVRFIAENLSSLEYRTMEEVYLVIFFLNRIIAGSGMTLLVNMTDVSPAHTTLTSTNKFSAKSTGVPQKRGRKHSRGGSSLLANLKQRNEMAQTLIVPGDESGEDIMDGFQSGEDVPPPSPKAVQSDDQEPVLSASVMCRASVAIEAAIHLKNHLKRIYDISEVKCQQFQPNAHASHREKPVPRFAGALARIHWHWRTHEIEVNCGQRTGVSQEVEQALVSRQLTRFKILIEAEAVRVKDEDIPVPAIRTAMKSRMFSISSGRTALLLVLYTAALAIAVSETDSKYLGQNDRHPSRYGHHHPQSHSHDASLLQPDQVSESMPQPPPALLSSDLDEGAVADKTTAELHKVMAVDFRSPTDDHSYGASLRADHARHRHEDFLAMDILDGNANVVVNAHGRTNVNKPVEHNAEAVDPCLLFEDNFDRLDNSIWKHDLTMTGGGNFEFQLYINNRSITFVKDGIFYIRPTLTEARIGAGPLRDGGVLDMWGMDPGTRCTGNYNYGCFRVAGAGGNYLNPIQSGLVRTVDSFKFRYGKVQVRAKMPKGKWIWPAIWMLPVHYQYGNWPASGEIDLVESRGNGPEYEAGGHDQVSSTLHWGPSYEFNRYPLTHANYSLPDGSSFSDDFHVFTLDWRPEGLKTYVDDHLVLNVAFDDMYKKGKFPSWVDNPWKGSTTAPFDQEFYIIMNVAVGGASGYFPDNVGGKPWSDKSQHAVNEFYDSKDDWYPSWGPEDGLDRAMAVDYIRVFKYNC
;
A
#
# COMPACT_ATOMS: atom_id res chain seq x y z
N PHE A 1 -10.10 41.15 24.47
CA PHE A 1 -9.10 40.66 23.50
C PHE A 1 -8.44 41.78 22.71
N GLN A 2 -9.16 42.66 21.98
CA GLN A 2 -8.55 43.76 21.20
C GLN A 2 -7.47 44.57 21.94
N SER A 3 -7.72 45.02 23.18
CA SER A 3 -6.73 45.72 24.02
C SER A 3 -5.44 44.92 24.27
N LEU A 4 -5.56 43.60 24.42
CA LEU A 4 -4.45 42.67 24.59
C LEU A 4 -3.66 42.50 23.28
N GLY A 5 -4.35 42.56 22.13
CA GLY A 5 -3.73 42.61 20.81
C GLY A 5 -2.83 43.85 20.63
N TYR A 6 -3.30 45.04 21.00
CA TYR A 6 -2.46 46.25 20.97
C TYR A 6 -1.24 46.16 21.90
N ILE A 7 -1.39 45.52 23.07
CA ILE A 7 -0.28 45.23 23.98
C ILE A 7 0.73 44.27 23.33
N TYR A 8 0.27 43.18 22.71
CA TYR A 8 1.13 42.21 22.02
C TYR A 8 1.87 42.80 20.81
N LEU A 9 1.21 43.65 20.00
CA LEU A 9 1.86 44.34 18.88
C LEU A 9 2.98 45.28 19.36
N SER A 10 2.81 45.88 20.55
CA SER A 10 3.78 46.78 21.18
C SER A 10 4.89 46.04 21.92
N TYR A 11 4.61 44.86 22.49
CA TYR A 11 5.53 44.07 23.31
C TYR A 11 5.39 42.56 22.99
N PRO A 12 5.90 42.07 21.84
CA PRO A 12 5.66 40.69 21.40
C PRO A 12 6.10 39.60 22.37
N ALA A 13 7.15 39.83 23.17
CA ALA A 13 7.63 38.88 24.16
C ALA A 13 6.54 38.44 25.16
N LEU A 14 5.52 39.27 25.41
CA LEU A 14 4.40 38.93 26.28
C LEU A 14 3.55 37.78 25.71
N MET A 15 3.46 37.62 24.38
CA MET A 15 2.67 36.55 23.76
C MET A 15 3.14 35.14 24.16
N ASN A 16 4.43 34.98 24.45
CA ASN A 16 5.03 33.72 24.91
C ASN A 16 5.08 33.60 26.45
N SER A 17 4.42 34.50 27.18
CA SER A 17 4.28 34.40 28.64
C SER A 17 3.27 33.30 29.00
N ALA A 18 3.50 32.60 30.12
CA ALA A 18 2.62 31.51 30.57
C ALA A 18 1.15 31.95 30.73
N GLN A 19 0.92 33.20 31.17
CA GLN A 19 -0.41 33.78 31.33
C GLN A 19 -1.08 34.03 29.97
N SER A 20 -0.33 34.54 28.99
CA SER A 20 -0.82 34.72 27.62
C SER A 20 -1.14 33.39 26.94
N ILE A 21 -0.32 32.38 27.16
CA ILE A 21 -0.49 31.03 26.65
C ILE A 21 -1.77 30.39 27.21
N ASP A 22 -1.98 30.43 28.53
CA ASP A 22 -3.18 29.90 29.20
C ASP A 22 -4.47 30.55 28.67
N ILE A 23 -4.45 31.87 28.46
CA ILE A 23 -5.56 32.62 27.85
C ILE A 23 -5.82 32.17 26.40
N MET A 24 -4.78 31.93 25.60
CA MET A 24 -4.93 31.51 24.20
C MET A 24 -5.38 30.04 24.09
N ASP A 25 -4.85 29.15 24.92
CA ASP A 25 -5.29 27.76 25.03
C ASP A 25 -6.77 27.69 25.47
N THR A 26 -7.20 28.55 26.40
CA THR A 26 -8.62 28.70 26.81
C THR A 26 -9.52 29.17 25.66
N VAL A 27 -9.08 30.12 24.82
CA VAL A 27 -9.87 30.59 23.67
C VAL A 27 -10.01 29.51 22.60
N PHE A 28 -8.95 28.77 22.27
CA PHE A 28 -9.02 27.70 21.27
C PHE A 28 -9.81 26.47 21.73
N THR A 29 -9.84 26.17 23.03
CA THR A 29 -10.67 25.09 23.61
C THR A 29 -12.14 25.51 23.82
N GLY A 30 -12.44 26.80 23.84
CA GLY A 30 -13.79 27.35 23.97
C GLY A 30 -14.71 27.11 22.76
N GLN A 31 -16.01 27.28 22.96
CA GLN A 31 -17.03 27.26 21.89
C GLN A 31 -17.39 28.65 21.35
N ASP A 32 -16.65 29.70 21.73
CA ASP A 32 -16.87 31.06 21.25
C ASP A 32 -16.00 31.34 20.01
N ASP A 33 -16.60 31.18 18.83
CA ASP A 33 -15.93 31.40 17.55
C ASP A 33 -15.68 32.88 17.25
N GLY A 34 -16.38 33.80 17.93
CA GLY A 34 -16.09 35.24 17.89
C GLY A 34 -14.78 35.58 18.59
N LEU A 35 -14.54 35.01 19.77
CA LEU A 35 -13.25 35.14 20.49
C LEU A 35 -12.08 34.54 19.72
N LYS A 36 -12.30 33.40 19.04
CA LYS A 36 -11.28 32.81 18.14
C LYS A 36 -11.00 33.72 16.95
N THR A 37 -12.03 34.26 16.31
CA THR A 37 -11.90 35.20 15.18
C THR A 37 -11.08 36.43 15.58
N GLU A 38 -11.35 37.02 16.74
CA GLU A 38 -10.56 38.14 17.29
C GLU A 38 -9.11 37.75 17.60
N LEU A 39 -8.84 36.55 18.12
CA LEU A 39 -7.48 36.06 18.34
C LEU A 39 -6.71 35.84 17.02
N LEU A 40 -7.38 35.34 15.99
CA LEU A 40 -6.81 35.17 14.66
C LEU A 40 -6.50 36.52 13.98
N HIS A 41 -7.36 37.53 14.14
CA HIS A 41 -7.05 38.89 13.72
C HIS A 41 -5.79 39.45 14.42
N ILE A 42 -5.61 39.17 15.72
CA ILE A 42 -4.39 39.55 16.45
C ILE A 42 -3.15 38.87 15.86
N TYR A 43 -3.22 37.56 15.56
CA TYR A 43 -2.14 36.83 14.90
C TYR A 43 -1.82 37.39 13.50
N THR A 44 -2.82 37.65 12.66
CA THR A 44 -2.63 38.24 11.32
C THR A 44 -1.93 39.60 11.40
N ASN A 45 -2.38 40.49 12.29
CA ASN A 45 -1.76 41.81 12.47
C ASN A 45 -0.31 41.71 12.98
N PHE A 46 -0.01 40.76 13.87
CA PHE A 46 1.33 40.53 14.39
C PHE A 46 2.29 40.00 13.32
N LEU A 47 1.86 39.00 12.54
CA LEU A 47 2.64 38.45 11.43
C LEU A 47 2.87 39.50 10.32
N LEU A 48 1.91 40.37 10.05
CA LEU A 48 2.08 41.50 9.13
C LEU A 48 3.10 42.53 9.63
N LYS A 49 3.11 42.85 10.94
CA LYS A 49 4.14 43.72 11.54
C LYS A 49 5.55 43.17 11.28
N ILE A 50 5.77 41.88 11.57
CA ILE A 50 7.05 41.20 11.33
C ILE A 50 7.46 41.25 9.85
N GLN A 51 6.51 41.11 8.92
CA GLN A 51 6.80 41.13 7.48
C GLN A 51 7.22 42.53 6.96
N ILE A 52 6.75 43.60 7.58
CA ILE A 52 7.01 44.98 7.12
C ILE A 52 8.38 45.49 7.57
N ALA A 53 8.84 45.13 8.76
CA ALA A 53 10.14 45.54 9.31
C ALA A 53 11.36 45.31 8.36
N PRO A 54 11.57 44.11 7.76
CA PRO A 54 12.71 43.85 6.89
C PRO A 54 12.63 44.48 5.49
N ALA A 55 11.55 45.22 5.17
CA ALA A 55 11.28 45.76 3.83
C ALA A 55 11.56 47.28 3.68
N SER A 56 12.10 47.95 4.69
CA SER A 56 12.40 49.40 4.63
C SER A 56 13.79 49.69 4.05
N GLU A 57 13.86 50.45 2.94
CA GLU A 57 15.14 50.86 2.33
C GLU A 57 15.97 51.82 3.21
N GLU A 58 15.35 52.43 4.22
CA GLU A 58 15.97 53.40 5.13
C GLU A 58 17.07 52.76 6.01
N GLY A 59 17.02 51.44 6.23
CA GLY A 59 18.04 50.69 6.99
C GLY A 59 19.46 50.75 6.41
N ARG A 60 19.63 51.29 5.19
CA ARG A 60 20.95 51.40 4.52
C ARG A 60 21.78 52.63 4.95
N LYS A 61 21.28 53.50 5.84
CA LYS A 61 21.97 54.72 6.30
C LYS A 61 21.93 54.98 7.82
N ALA A 62 21.97 53.94 8.67
CA ALA A 62 22.15 54.10 10.11
C ALA A 62 23.31 53.24 10.67
N GLY A 63 24.31 53.89 11.28
CA GLY A 63 25.44 53.26 11.97
C GLY A 63 25.13 52.81 13.41
N TYR A 64 23.88 52.43 13.68
CA TYR A 64 23.35 51.97 14.97
C TYR A 64 22.26 50.93 14.64
N SER A 65 22.05 49.82 15.35
CA SER A 65 22.72 49.25 16.54
C SER A 65 22.72 47.71 16.42
N LEU A 66 23.59 47.02 17.17
CA LEU A 66 23.50 45.55 17.32
C LEU A 66 22.20 45.12 18.01
N ILE A 67 21.59 46.00 18.81
CA ILE A 67 20.36 45.74 19.57
C ILE A 67 19.16 45.58 18.63
N ALA A 68 18.97 46.49 17.66
CA ALA A 68 17.85 46.42 16.71
C ALA A 68 17.81 45.08 15.95
N LYS A 69 18.98 44.59 15.48
CA LYS A 69 19.08 43.28 14.82
C LYS A 69 18.77 42.10 15.74
N ALA A 70 19.00 42.23 17.05
CA ALA A 70 18.63 41.21 18.03
C ALA A 70 17.13 41.26 18.37
N GLU A 71 16.54 42.46 18.41
CA GLU A 71 15.10 42.66 18.61
C GLU A 71 14.28 42.17 17.40
N ASP A 72 14.70 42.48 16.17
CA ASP A 72 14.11 41.95 14.93
C ASP A 72 14.15 40.41 14.90
N GLN A 73 15.28 39.81 15.29
CA GLN A 73 15.44 38.35 15.38
C GLN A 73 14.59 37.74 16.51
N LEU A 74 14.39 38.46 17.62
CA LEU A 74 13.55 38.02 18.73
C LEU A 74 12.06 38.06 18.35
N GLU A 75 11.57 39.13 17.70
CA GLU A 75 10.19 39.20 17.22
C GLU A 75 9.89 38.10 16.18
N ALA A 76 10.81 37.86 15.23
CA ALA A 76 10.68 36.75 14.28
C ALA A 76 10.68 35.37 14.96
N GLY A 77 11.53 35.16 15.96
CA GLY A 77 11.56 33.92 16.76
C GLY A 77 10.25 33.68 17.53
N ILE A 78 9.67 34.72 18.10
CA ILE A 78 8.35 34.69 18.75
C ILE A 78 7.26 34.31 17.74
N GLY A 79 7.29 34.92 16.54
CA GLY A 79 6.38 34.58 15.43
C GLY A 79 6.38 33.08 15.09
N SER A 80 7.57 32.48 14.93
CA SER A 80 7.66 31.03 14.67
C SER A 80 7.21 30.19 15.88
N SER A 81 7.60 30.55 17.11
CA SER A 81 7.23 29.82 18.34
C SER A 81 5.71 29.73 18.54
N ILE A 82 4.97 30.82 18.29
CA ILE A 82 3.51 30.84 18.46
C ILE A 82 2.85 30.04 17.34
N MET A 83 3.32 30.17 16.10
CA MET A 83 2.76 29.42 14.97
C MET A 83 3.02 27.91 15.10
N GLN A 84 4.20 27.49 15.58
CA GLN A 84 4.47 26.07 15.86
C GLN A 84 3.52 25.48 16.92
N ARG A 85 3.11 26.25 17.94
CA ARG A 85 2.15 25.82 18.97
C ARG A 85 0.69 25.80 18.48
N TYR A 86 0.27 26.82 17.73
CA TYR A 86 -1.16 27.05 17.44
C TYR A 86 -1.63 26.70 16.03
N LEU A 87 -0.73 26.45 15.06
CA LEU A 87 -1.12 26.24 13.65
C LEU A 87 -2.16 25.13 13.46
N GLU A 88 -2.09 24.02 14.20
CA GLU A 88 -3.12 22.97 14.12
C GLU A 88 -4.51 23.49 14.52
N ARG A 89 -4.60 24.32 15.57
CA ARG A 89 -5.85 24.96 16.01
C ARG A 89 -6.35 26.00 15.00
N VAL A 90 -5.44 26.74 14.37
CA VAL A 90 -5.77 27.66 13.26
C VAL A 90 -6.35 26.88 12.06
N LEU A 91 -5.72 25.77 11.67
CA LEU A 91 -6.18 24.91 10.58
C LEU A 91 -7.52 24.22 10.90
N GLN A 92 -7.76 23.85 12.16
CA GLN A 92 -9.06 23.36 12.63
C GLN A 92 -10.13 24.46 12.50
N CYS A 93 -9.85 25.70 12.93
CA CYS A 93 -10.74 26.85 12.77
C CYS A 93 -11.06 27.13 11.29
N ALA A 94 -10.10 26.93 10.39
CA ALA A 94 -10.28 27.12 8.95
C ALA A 94 -11.28 26.12 8.31
N LEU A 95 -11.59 25.00 8.98
CA LEU A 95 -12.50 23.95 8.48
C LEU A 95 -13.88 23.95 9.16
N VAL A 96 -14.14 24.90 10.07
CA VAL A 96 -15.46 25.13 10.68
C VAL A 96 -16.39 25.84 9.69
N ASP A 97 -17.68 25.53 9.71
CA ASP A 97 -18.71 26.16 8.88
C ASP A 97 -19.18 27.54 9.44
N ASP A 98 -18.21 28.44 9.66
CA ASP A 98 -18.42 29.88 9.87
C ASP A 98 -17.46 30.69 8.98
N ARG A 99 -18.04 31.45 8.04
CA ARG A 99 -17.32 32.30 7.10
C ARG A 99 -16.41 33.33 7.77
N GLN A 100 -16.75 33.85 8.96
CA GLN A 100 -15.90 34.83 9.64
C GLN A 100 -14.63 34.18 10.19
N LEU A 101 -14.79 33.10 10.97
CA LEU A 101 -13.68 32.31 11.49
C LEU A 101 -12.79 31.74 10.36
N GLN A 102 -13.39 31.24 9.27
CA GLN A 102 -12.65 30.73 8.11
C GLN A 102 -11.80 31.81 7.43
N CYS A 103 -12.34 33.01 7.20
CA CYS A 103 -11.57 34.10 6.59
C CYS A 103 -10.36 34.47 7.46
N ALA A 104 -10.57 34.68 8.76
CA ALA A 104 -9.50 35.04 9.69
C ALA A 104 -8.42 33.94 9.82
N ALA A 105 -8.82 32.67 9.79
CA ALA A 105 -7.87 31.55 9.80
C ALA A 105 -7.06 31.46 8.49
N VAL A 106 -7.69 31.70 7.33
CA VAL A 106 -7.00 31.73 6.03
C VAL A 106 -6.06 32.94 5.91
N ASP A 107 -6.37 34.07 6.56
CA ASP A 107 -5.43 35.20 6.68
C ASP A 107 -4.14 34.78 7.40
N VAL A 108 -4.26 34.12 8.57
CA VAL A 108 -3.10 33.60 9.32
C VAL A 108 -2.33 32.56 8.51
N VAL A 109 -3.02 31.57 7.90
CA VAL A 109 -2.37 30.54 7.08
C VAL A 109 -1.65 31.14 5.86
N SER A 110 -2.21 32.19 5.25
CA SER A 110 -1.54 32.92 4.17
C SER A 110 -0.26 33.58 4.64
N GLN A 111 -0.21 34.14 5.86
CA GLN A 111 1.01 34.72 6.41
C GLN A 111 2.05 33.65 6.75
N VAL A 112 1.65 32.58 7.45
CA VAL A 112 2.53 31.45 7.80
C VAL A 112 3.19 30.82 6.56
N THR A 113 2.44 30.69 5.46
CA THR A 113 2.94 30.09 4.21
C THR A 113 3.77 31.05 3.36
N LEU A 114 3.47 32.35 3.35
CA LEU A 114 4.30 33.37 2.68
C LEU A 114 5.64 33.58 3.39
N GLN A 115 5.63 33.59 4.72
CA GLN A 115 6.81 33.82 5.57
C GLN A 115 7.59 32.54 5.89
N ALA A 116 7.13 31.38 5.41
CA ALA A 116 7.71 30.05 5.65
C ALA A 116 7.91 29.67 7.14
N LEU A 117 7.05 30.19 8.03
CA LEU A 117 7.14 29.98 9.49
C LEU A 117 6.78 28.56 9.93
N ALA A 118 6.17 27.76 9.05
CA ALA A 118 5.84 26.36 9.27
C ALA A 118 5.98 25.55 7.99
N HIS A 119 6.12 24.23 8.12
CA HIS A 119 6.36 23.33 7.01
C HIS A 119 5.11 23.20 6.09
N PRO A 120 5.22 23.42 4.76
CA PRO A 120 4.06 23.49 3.85
C PRO A 120 3.08 22.32 3.95
N MET A 121 3.58 21.10 4.16
CA MET A 121 2.76 19.88 4.24
C MET A 121 1.73 19.91 5.38
N LEU A 122 1.93 20.72 6.43
CA LEU A 122 0.97 20.84 7.53
C LEU A 122 -0.29 21.61 7.10
N CYS A 123 -0.13 22.65 6.28
CA CYS A 123 -1.24 23.49 5.83
C CYS A 123 -2.01 22.87 4.65
N MET A 124 -1.35 22.07 3.82
CA MET A 124 -1.90 21.56 2.55
C MET A 124 -3.28 20.88 2.65
N PRO A 125 -3.58 20.01 3.64
CA PRO A 125 -4.87 19.33 3.68
C PRO A 125 -6.05 20.28 3.89
N ALA A 126 -5.90 21.29 4.75
CA ALA A 126 -6.93 22.31 4.97
C ALA A 126 -7.08 23.26 3.78
N ILE A 127 -5.96 23.68 3.16
CA ILE A 127 -5.98 24.51 1.95
C ILE A 127 -6.75 23.82 0.82
N VAL A 128 -6.42 22.54 0.54
CA VAL A 128 -7.07 21.77 -0.53
C VAL A 128 -8.55 21.49 -0.23
N ALA A 129 -8.93 21.30 1.03
CA ALA A 129 -10.34 21.24 1.41
C ALA A 129 -11.08 22.57 1.16
N LEU A 130 -10.46 23.70 1.49
CA LEU A 130 -11.06 25.03 1.33
C LEU A 130 -11.26 25.46 -0.13
N GLU A 131 -10.46 24.93 -1.06
CA GLU A 131 -10.71 25.12 -2.50
C GLU A 131 -12.09 24.65 -2.94
N THR A 132 -12.71 23.69 -2.24
CA THR A 132 -14.05 23.18 -2.54
C THR A 132 -15.16 23.89 -1.78
N SER A 133 -14.85 24.99 -1.07
CA SER A 133 -15.87 25.83 -0.41
C SER A 133 -16.85 26.44 -1.42
N VAL A 134 -18.09 26.68 -0.96
CA VAL A 134 -19.14 27.35 -1.73
C VAL A 134 -18.87 28.86 -1.83
N ASP A 135 -18.18 29.45 -0.85
CA ASP A 135 -17.69 30.83 -0.96
C ASP A 135 -16.57 30.90 -2.00
N ARG A 136 -16.87 31.55 -3.13
CA ARG A 136 -15.95 31.74 -4.24
C ARG A 136 -14.67 32.47 -3.83
N LEU A 137 -14.74 33.48 -2.95
CA LEU A 137 -13.58 34.26 -2.53
C LEU A 137 -12.65 33.42 -1.66
N LEU A 138 -13.21 32.68 -0.70
CA LEU A 138 -12.45 31.76 0.14
C LEU A 138 -11.79 30.65 -0.71
N SER A 139 -12.56 30.09 -1.64
CA SER A 139 -12.12 29.07 -2.59
C SER A 139 -10.99 29.57 -3.52
N GLU A 140 -11.09 30.78 -4.07
CA GLU A 140 -10.05 31.37 -4.93
C GLU A 140 -8.78 31.72 -4.14
N ARG A 141 -8.91 32.23 -2.91
CA ARG A 141 -7.78 32.49 -2.01
C ARG A 141 -7.02 31.22 -1.64
N ALA A 142 -7.73 30.15 -1.27
CA ALA A 142 -7.11 28.86 -0.95
C ALA A 142 -6.33 28.30 -2.15
N PHE A 143 -6.92 28.33 -3.36
CA PHE A 143 -6.23 27.89 -4.58
C PHE A 143 -5.00 28.73 -4.91
N LYS A 144 -5.02 30.03 -4.67
CA LYS A 144 -3.84 30.90 -4.85
C LYS A 144 -2.69 30.50 -3.91
N ILE A 145 -2.98 30.17 -2.65
CA ILE A 145 -1.97 29.66 -1.71
C ILE A 145 -1.42 28.31 -2.20
N HIS A 146 -2.26 27.40 -2.69
CA HIS A 146 -1.80 26.12 -3.27
C HIS A 146 -0.94 26.34 -4.53
N GLN A 147 -1.27 27.29 -5.42
CA GLN A 147 -0.42 27.64 -6.56
C GLN A 147 0.98 28.12 -6.12
N ASP A 148 1.04 29.02 -5.14
CA ASP A 148 2.31 29.60 -4.69
C ASP A 148 3.17 28.60 -3.90
N LEU A 149 2.54 27.67 -3.18
CA LEU A 149 3.21 26.52 -2.58
C LEU A 149 3.65 25.48 -3.63
N HIS A 150 2.85 25.21 -4.66
CA HIS A 150 3.20 24.30 -5.76
C HIS A 150 4.48 24.77 -6.47
N GLN A 151 4.54 26.05 -6.85
CA GLN A 151 5.69 26.61 -7.57
C GLN A 151 7.02 26.43 -6.81
N LYS A 152 6.98 26.45 -5.48
CA LYS A 152 8.15 26.29 -4.61
C LYS A 152 8.42 24.84 -4.17
N HIS A 153 7.37 24.01 -4.02
CA HIS A 153 7.43 22.75 -3.27
C HIS A 153 6.65 21.58 -3.91
N ALA A 154 6.37 21.60 -5.22
CA ALA A 154 5.54 20.61 -5.92
C ALA A 154 5.84 19.13 -5.58
N SER A 155 7.11 18.71 -5.51
CA SER A 155 7.49 17.32 -5.21
C SER A 155 7.08 16.88 -3.79
N LEU A 156 7.11 17.82 -2.84
CA LEU A 156 6.86 17.59 -1.42
C LEU A 156 5.35 17.54 -1.11
N ILE A 157 4.55 18.38 -1.79
CA ILE A 157 3.10 18.47 -1.59
C ILE A 157 2.40 17.16 -1.95
N TYR A 158 2.74 16.56 -3.10
CA TYR A 158 2.00 15.40 -3.61
C TYR A 158 2.35 14.07 -2.92
N ALA A 159 3.40 14.05 -2.09
CA ALA A 159 3.74 12.92 -1.23
C ALA A 159 2.66 12.59 -0.17
N ARG A 160 1.83 13.57 0.24
CA ARG A 160 0.67 13.37 1.13
C ARG A 160 -0.67 13.71 0.46
N SER A 161 -0.74 13.55 -0.87
CA SER A 161 -1.94 13.83 -1.67
C SER A 161 -3.22 13.17 -1.15
N MET A 162 -3.15 11.94 -0.64
CA MET A 162 -4.30 11.21 -0.09
C MET A 162 -4.89 11.83 1.18
N ASP A 163 -4.06 12.46 2.02
CA ASP A 163 -4.55 13.10 3.26
C ASP A 163 -5.35 14.35 2.92
N CYS A 164 -4.90 15.14 1.93
CA CYS A 164 -5.66 16.27 1.40
C CYS A 164 -7.03 15.85 0.85
N ILE A 165 -7.10 14.70 0.16
CA ILE A 165 -8.35 14.15 -0.40
C ILE A 165 -9.30 13.69 0.72
N LYS A 166 -8.78 13.05 1.77
CA LYS A 166 -9.57 12.67 2.96
C LYS A 166 -10.10 13.91 3.70
N THR A 167 -9.27 14.92 3.93
CA THR A 167 -9.69 16.18 4.59
C THR A 167 -10.73 16.93 3.75
N MET A 168 -10.60 16.94 2.42
CA MET A 168 -11.63 17.49 1.52
C MET A 168 -12.99 16.78 1.68
N TYR A 169 -13.01 15.45 1.72
CA TYR A 169 -14.25 14.69 1.93
C TYR A 169 -14.89 15.00 3.29
N ILE A 170 -14.09 15.04 4.36
CA ILE A 170 -14.55 15.37 5.72
C ILE A 170 -15.15 16.79 5.78
N TYR A 171 -14.49 17.77 5.14
CA TYR A 171 -14.98 19.16 5.06
C TYR A 171 -16.28 19.29 4.25
N GLN A 172 -16.42 18.59 3.12
CA GLN A 172 -17.69 18.58 2.39
C GLN A 172 -18.81 17.93 3.22
N LYS A 173 -18.50 16.90 4.01
CA LYS A 173 -19.44 16.23 4.92
C LYS A 173 -19.85 17.09 6.11
N SER A 174 -19.06 18.09 6.53
CA SER A 174 -19.42 19.01 7.62
C SER A 174 -20.18 20.26 7.14
N VAL A 175 -19.87 20.80 5.96
CA VAL A 175 -20.53 21.99 5.39
C VAL A 175 -21.91 21.68 4.81
N GLN A 176 -22.12 20.47 4.28
CA GLN A 176 -23.42 20.06 3.72
C GLN A 176 -24.40 19.71 4.86
N ARG A 177 -25.04 20.74 5.45
CA ARG A 177 -25.92 20.63 6.64
C ARG A 177 -27.19 19.81 6.44
N GLU A 178 -27.70 19.69 5.22
CA GLU A 178 -28.76 18.74 4.90
C GLU A 178 -28.16 17.35 4.60
N LYS A 179 -28.94 16.28 4.77
CA LYS A 179 -28.50 14.88 4.54
C LYS A 179 -28.36 14.53 3.04
N ALA A 180 -27.79 15.45 2.27
CA ALA A 180 -27.50 15.30 0.86
C ALA A 180 -26.20 14.51 0.67
N ASP A 181 -26.36 13.36 0.04
CA ASP A 181 -25.40 12.65 -0.81
C ASP A 181 -24.14 13.47 -1.20
N VAL A 182 -23.04 13.30 -0.44
CA VAL A 182 -21.79 14.08 -0.61
C VAL A 182 -21.15 13.76 -1.96
N GLN A 183 -21.29 14.68 -2.91
CA GLN A 183 -20.90 14.49 -4.30
C GLN A 183 -19.42 14.78 -4.57
N GLY A 184 -18.83 14.00 -5.47
CA GLY A 184 -17.45 14.20 -5.97
C GLY A 184 -17.32 15.29 -7.04
N TYR A 185 -18.41 15.99 -7.38
CA TYR A 185 -18.44 17.05 -8.38
C TYR A 185 -19.33 18.20 -7.94
N LYS A 186 -19.09 19.39 -8.51
CA LYS A 186 -20.02 20.53 -8.48
C LYS A 186 -20.62 20.76 -9.86
N VAL A 187 -21.83 21.30 -9.90
CA VAL A 187 -22.52 21.65 -11.15
C VAL A 187 -22.35 23.14 -11.40
N ILE A 188 -21.90 23.54 -12.59
CA ILE A 188 -21.82 24.95 -13.00
C ILE A 188 -23.23 25.42 -13.39
N PRO A 189 -23.88 26.35 -12.67
CA PRO A 189 -25.26 26.76 -12.95
C PRO A 189 -25.47 27.31 -14.37
N GLU A 190 -24.46 27.98 -14.92
CA GLU A 190 -24.52 28.68 -16.21
C GLU A 190 -24.38 27.75 -17.42
N THR A 191 -23.89 26.51 -17.22
CA THR A 191 -23.63 25.55 -18.31
C THR A 191 -24.22 24.16 -18.08
N GLY A 192 -24.67 23.84 -16.87
CA GLY A 192 -25.14 22.50 -16.48
C GLY A 192 -24.03 21.45 -16.34
N ASN A 193 -22.79 21.78 -16.70
CA ASN A 193 -21.66 20.85 -16.68
C ASN A 193 -21.25 20.48 -15.25
N SER A 194 -20.87 19.20 -15.07
CA SER A 194 -20.33 18.67 -13.82
C SER A 194 -18.80 18.77 -13.83
N VAL A 195 -18.22 19.36 -12.79
CA VAL A 195 -16.77 19.53 -12.62
C VAL A 195 -16.32 18.86 -11.32
N ALA A 196 -15.34 17.96 -11.39
CA ALA A 196 -14.78 17.26 -10.23
C ALA A 196 -14.28 18.25 -9.17
N LEU A 197 -14.47 17.94 -7.89
CA LEU A 197 -13.94 18.78 -6.80
C LEU A 197 -12.40 18.78 -6.78
N LEU A 198 -11.79 17.65 -7.14
CA LEU A 198 -10.34 17.52 -7.31
C LEU A 198 -9.78 18.22 -8.57
N SER A 199 -10.60 18.87 -9.40
CA SER A 199 -10.16 19.49 -10.67
C SER A 199 -9.00 20.48 -10.53
N ARG A 200 -8.97 21.31 -9.47
CA ARG A 200 -7.90 22.28 -9.22
C ARG A 200 -6.60 21.64 -8.72
N MET A 201 -6.70 20.67 -7.82
CA MET A 201 -5.54 19.86 -7.43
C MET A 201 -4.98 19.08 -8.63
N TYR A 202 -5.87 18.54 -9.48
CA TYR A 202 -5.49 17.83 -10.70
C TYR A 202 -4.81 18.73 -11.73
N SER A 203 -5.30 19.97 -11.94
CA SER A 203 -4.73 20.87 -12.94
C SER A 203 -3.27 21.22 -12.66
N LEU A 204 -2.89 21.39 -11.38
CA LEU A 204 -1.50 21.62 -10.95
C LEU A 204 -0.61 20.36 -11.05
N VAL A 205 -1.16 19.16 -10.83
CA VAL A 205 -0.40 17.90 -10.90
C VAL A 205 -0.18 17.43 -12.35
N SER A 206 -1.15 17.69 -13.23
CA SER A 206 -1.25 17.07 -14.56
C SER A 206 -0.20 17.51 -15.59
N ASP A 207 0.64 18.51 -15.29
CA ASP A 207 1.79 18.89 -16.11
C ASP A 207 2.92 17.84 -16.10
N LYS A 208 3.07 17.07 -15.01
CA LYS A 208 4.17 16.11 -14.85
C LYS A 208 3.65 14.67 -14.88
N ARG A 209 3.90 13.96 -16.00
CA ARG A 209 3.46 12.57 -16.25
C ARG A 209 3.61 11.65 -15.03
N GLN A 210 4.75 11.65 -14.35
CA GLN A 210 4.99 10.79 -13.19
C GLN A 210 4.07 11.14 -12.00
N ALA A 211 3.93 12.42 -11.65
CA ALA A 211 3.08 12.87 -10.55
C ALA A 211 1.58 12.65 -10.88
N ARG A 212 1.18 12.95 -12.12
CA ARG A 212 -0.15 12.68 -12.68
C ARG A 212 -0.53 11.21 -12.59
N ASN A 213 0.33 10.33 -13.12
CA ASN A 213 0.09 8.89 -13.11
C ASN A 213 0.09 8.31 -11.69
N SER A 214 0.93 8.84 -10.78
CA SER A 214 0.92 8.48 -9.35
C SER A 214 -0.37 8.90 -8.65
N LEU A 215 -0.88 10.10 -8.90
CA LEU A 215 -2.14 10.58 -8.32
C LEU A 215 -3.33 9.74 -8.82
N LEU A 216 -3.42 9.49 -10.13
CA LEU A 216 -4.50 8.68 -10.71
C LEU A 216 -4.46 7.23 -10.23
N SER A 217 -3.28 6.61 -10.13
CA SER A 217 -3.12 5.27 -9.57
C SER A 217 -3.53 5.21 -8.09
N GLY A 218 -3.11 6.21 -7.29
CA GLY A 218 -3.50 6.32 -5.88
C GLY A 218 -5.01 6.50 -5.68
N LEU A 219 -5.66 7.31 -6.52
CA LEU A 219 -7.12 7.47 -6.51
C LEU A 219 -7.84 6.17 -6.87
N VAL A 220 -7.40 5.44 -7.90
CA VAL A 220 -8.05 4.17 -8.29
C VAL A 220 -7.85 3.08 -7.24
N LYS A 221 -6.72 3.06 -6.52
CA LYS A 221 -6.46 2.10 -5.43
C LYS A 221 -7.48 2.21 -4.26
N ILE A 222 -8.16 3.35 -4.10
CA ILE A 222 -9.23 3.51 -3.09
C ILE A 222 -10.48 2.66 -3.42
N LEU A 223 -10.64 2.22 -4.68
CA LEU A 223 -11.74 1.33 -5.10
C LEU A 223 -11.38 -0.17 -4.99
N ASP A 224 -10.15 -0.50 -4.61
CA ASP A 224 -9.72 -1.87 -4.38
C ASP A 224 -10.04 -2.32 -2.95
N VAL A 225 -10.26 -3.62 -2.75
CA VAL A 225 -10.63 -4.20 -1.45
C VAL A 225 -9.75 -5.40 -1.17
N ASP A 226 -9.01 -5.35 -0.07
CA ASP A 226 -8.28 -6.50 0.43
C ASP A 226 -9.26 -7.50 1.05
N LEU A 227 -9.45 -8.63 0.37
CA LEU A 227 -10.33 -9.71 0.81
C LEU A 227 -9.67 -10.67 1.83
N ALA A 228 -8.37 -10.52 2.09
CA ALA A 228 -7.64 -11.28 3.11
C ALA A 228 -7.55 -10.55 4.46
N ALA A 229 -7.95 -9.27 4.52
CA ALA A 229 -7.99 -8.49 5.75
C ALA A 229 -9.02 -9.04 6.75
N SER A 230 -8.63 -9.16 8.02
CA SER A 230 -9.48 -9.65 9.11
C SER A 230 -10.74 -8.80 9.33
N GLU A 231 -10.64 -7.49 9.12
CA GLU A 231 -11.77 -6.56 9.13
C GLU A 231 -11.81 -5.77 7.82
N ILE A 232 -12.77 -6.10 6.94
CA ILE A 232 -13.02 -5.32 5.72
C ILE A 232 -13.81 -4.06 6.09
N GLU A 233 -13.09 -2.96 6.36
CA GLU A 233 -13.65 -1.61 6.43
C GLU A 233 -13.76 -0.99 5.03
N VAL A 234 -14.98 -0.60 4.63
CA VAL A 234 -15.24 0.13 3.37
C VAL A 234 -16.16 1.30 3.66
N ASP A 235 -15.63 2.53 3.57
CA ASP A 235 -16.46 3.74 3.52
C ASP A 235 -17.04 3.90 2.11
N GLY A 236 -18.17 3.25 1.85
CA GLY A 236 -18.85 3.30 0.55
C GLY A 236 -19.21 4.73 0.10
N ASN A 237 -19.39 5.67 1.03
CA ASN A 237 -19.63 7.08 0.70
C ASN A 237 -18.35 7.77 0.21
N PHE A 238 -17.21 7.49 0.84
CA PHE A 238 -15.90 7.96 0.34
C PHE A 238 -15.52 7.31 -0.99
N VAL A 239 -15.73 6.00 -1.15
CA VAL A 239 -15.47 5.29 -2.42
C VAL A 239 -16.29 5.89 -3.57
N ARG A 240 -17.57 6.20 -3.34
CA ARG A 240 -18.40 6.93 -4.31
C ARG A 240 -17.85 8.32 -4.62
N PHE A 241 -17.48 9.10 -3.60
CA PHE A 241 -16.90 10.43 -3.77
C PHE A 241 -15.66 10.42 -4.68
N ILE A 242 -14.79 9.42 -4.55
CA ILE A 242 -13.63 9.21 -5.44
C ILE A 242 -14.07 8.80 -6.85
N ALA A 243 -14.99 7.84 -6.99
CA ALA A 243 -15.50 7.41 -8.29
C ALA A 243 -16.19 8.55 -9.07
N GLU A 244 -16.95 9.40 -8.38
CA GLU A 244 -17.56 10.59 -8.98
C GLU A 244 -16.52 11.65 -9.39
N ASN A 245 -15.49 11.91 -8.58
CA ASN A 245 -14.37 12.75 -8.98
C ASN A 245 -13.71 12.20 -10.26
N LEU A 246 -13.32 10.93 -10.27
CA LEU A 246 -12.69 10.26 -11.42
C LEU A 246 -13.59 10.25 -12.68
N SER A 247 -14.91 10.28 -12.52
CA SER A 247 -15.86 10.39 -13.64
C SER A 247 -15.87 11.80 -14.27
N SER A 248 -15.75 12.83 -13.44
CA SER A 248 -15.88 14.24 -13.86
C SER A 248 -14.53 14.93 -14.14
N LEU A 249 -13.39 14.27 -13.88
CA LEU A 249 -12.05 14.79 -14.18
C LEU A 249 -11.84 15.04 -15.69
N GLU A 250 -11.27 16.19 -16.01
CA GLU A 250 -10.89 16.59 -17.36
C GLU A 250 -9.49 16.07 -17.68
N TYR A 251 -9.45 14.81 -18.11
CA TYR A 251 -8.23 14.15 -18.58
C TYR A 251 -7.66 14.87 -19.80
N ARG A 252 -6.36 15.22 -19.75
CA ARG A 252 -5.66 15.94 -20.80
C ARG A 252 -5.28 15.04 -21.98
N THR A 253 -4.94 13.78 -21.71
CA THR A 253 -4.43 12.81 -22.70
C THR A 253 -5.13 11.47 -22.62
N MET A 254 -5.17 10.73 -23.75
CA MET A 254 -5.72 9.37 -23.79
C MET A 254 -5.01 8.41 -22.82
N GLU A 255 -3.71 8.62 -22.57
CA GLU A 255 -2.91 7.78 -21.66
C GLU A 255 -3.54 7.74 -20.25
N GLU A 256 -4.06 8.87 -19.77
CA GLU A 256 -4.67 8.96 -18.44
C GLU A 256 -5.94 8.11 -18.33
N VAL A 257 -6.79 8.15 -19.36
CA VAL A 257 -8.05 7.38 -19.40
C VAL A 257 -7.75 5.88 -19.48
N TYR A 258 -6.79 5.48 -20.33
CA TYR A 258 -6.35 4.09 -20.41
C TYR A 258 -5.70 3.61 -19.11
N LEU A 259 -4.88 4.44 -18.44
CA LEU A 259 -4.25 4.10 -17.16
C LEU A 259 -5.28 3.85 -16.06
N VAL A 260 -6.31 4.72 -15.97
CA VAL A 260 -7.42 4.53 -15.02
C VAL A 260 -8.19 3.24 -15.34
N ILE A 261 -8.55 2.99 -16.60
CA ILE A 261 -9.26 1.76 -17.00
C ILE A 261 -8.40 0.51 -16.77
N PHE A 262 -7.08 0.57 -16.98
CA PHE A 262 -6.15 -0.54 -16.72
C PHE A 262 -6.14 -0.95 -15.25
N PHE A 263 -6.06 0.01 -14.31
CA PHE A 263 -6.12 -0.32 -12.88
C PHE A 263 -7.51 -0.81 -12.46
N LEU A 264 -8.59 -0.23 -12.99
CA LEU A 264 -9.95 -0.73 -12.75
C LEU A 264 -10.13 -2.17 -13.25
N ASN A 265 -9.60 -2.52 -14.43
CA ASN A 265 -9.62 -3.89 -14.95
C ASN A 265 -8.89 -4.88 -14.03
N ARG A 266 -7.79 -4.47 -13.37
CA ARG A 266 -7.09 -5.33 -12.39
C ARG A 266 -7.91 -5.57 -11.12
N ILE A 267 -8.56 -4.53 -10.59
CA ILE A 267 -9.44 -4.63 -9.40
C ILE A 267 -10.64 -5.55 -9.71
N ILE A 268 -11.25 -5.41 -10.89
CA ILE A 268 -12.38 -6.22 -11.34
C ILE A 268 -11.95 -7.69 -11.55
N ALA A 269 -10.79 -7.94 -12.15
CA ALA A 269 -10.32 -9.29 -12.48
C ALA A 269 -9.70 -10.05 -11.30
N GLY A 270 -9.15 -9.35 -10.30
CA GLY A 270 -8.69 -9.93 -9.04
C GLY A 270 -9.80 -9.94 -8.01
N SER A 271 -9.82 -8.93 -7.14
CA SER A 271 -10.75 -8.72 -6.02
C SER A 271 -12.22 -8.96 -6.41
N GLY A 272 -12.65 -8.51 -7.59
CA GLY A 272 -14.01 -8.73 -8.09
C GLY A 272 -14.35 -10.19 -8.46
N MET A 273 -13.39 -10.95 -8.97
CA MET A 273 -13.60 -12.37 -9.32
C MET A 273 -13.47 -13.28 -8.10
N THR A 274 -12.54 -13.00 -7.18
CA THR A 274 -12.45 -13.71 -5.90
C THR A 274 -13.73 -13.55 -5.09
N LEU A 275 -14.31 -12.34 -5.05
CA LEU A 275 -15.60 -12.11 -4.42
C LEU A 275 -16.74 -12.88 -5.11
N LEU A 276 -16.71 -13.04 -6.44
CA LEU A 276 -17.69 -13.86 -7.16
C LEU A 276 -17.59 -15.35 -6.81
N VAL A 277 -16.38 -15.90 -6.68
CA VAL A 277 -16.16 -17.31 -6.28
C VAL A 277 -16.75 -17.57 -4.89
N ASN A 278 -16.41 -16.73 -3.92
CA ASN A 278 -16.93 -16.81 -2.56
C ASN A 278 -18.48 -16.65 -2.51
N MET A 279 -19.08 -16.05 -3.54
CA MET A 279 -20.53 -15.93 -3.74
C MET A 279 -21.16 -17.02 -4.65
N THR A 280 -20.37 -17.93 -5.22
CA THR A 280 -20.86 -19.15 -5.88
C THR A 280 -20.87 -20.34 -4.95
N ASP A 281 -19.90 -20.45 -4.04
CA ASP A 281 -19.84 -21.54 -3.06
C ASP A 281 -20.93 -21.40 -1.98
N VAL A 282 -21.45 -20.18 -1.78
CA VAL A 282 -22.65 -19.92 -0.96
C VAL A 282 -23.94 -20.11 -1.78
N SER A 283 -24.32 -21.38 -2.04
CA SER A 283 -25.63 -21.71 -2.63
C SER A 283 -26.07 -23.17 -2.44
N PRO A 284 -27.35 -23.46 -2.09
CA PRO A 284 -28.26 -22.70 -1.25
C PRO A 284 -28.79 -23.58 -0.08
N ALA A 285 -27.88 -24.14 0.74
CA ALA A 285 -28.26 -25.03 1.86
C ALA A 285 -28.70 -24.27 3.14
N HIS A 286 -28.19 -23.06 3.37
CA HIS A 286 -28.35 -22.33 4.64
C HIS A 286 -29.40 -21.21 4.60
N THR A 287 -30.56 -21.48 4.00
CA THR A 287 -31.72 -20.57 4.04
C THR A 287 -32.97 -21.23 4.65
N THR A 288 -32.80 -22.19 5.57
CA THR A 288 -33.91 -22.75 6.37
C THR A 288 -33.50 -23.20 7.78
N LEU A 289 -33.99 -22.47 8.79
CA LEU A 289 -34.46 -22.93 10.10
C LEU A 289 -33.60 -23.92 10.92
N THR A 290 -32.89 -23.39 11.92
CA THR A 290 -32.63 -24.07 13.21
C THR A 290 -33.44 -23.45 14.36
N SER A 291 -34.76 -23.39 14.19
CA SER A 291 -35.69 -23.13 15.30
C SER A 291 -35.81 -24.37 16.18
N THR A 292 -35.12 -24.40 17.33
CA THR A 292 -35.20 -25.49 18.32
C THR A 292 -36.01 -25.09 19.56
N ASN A 293 -37.19 -24.53 19.34
CA ASN A 293 -38.17 -24.33 20.42
C ASN A 293 -38.64 -25.69 20.98
N LYS A 294 -38.12 -26.08 22.16
CA LYS A 294 -38.63 -27.21 22.92
C LYS A 294 -40.05 -26.92 23.42
N PHE A 295 -41.05 -27.51 22.79
CA PHE A 295 -42.42 -27.50 23.30
C PHE A 295 -42.51 -28.28 24.63
N SER A 296 -43.05 -27.63 25.66
CA SER A 296 -43.72 -28.30 26.78
C SER A 296 -45.16 -27.78 26.83
N ALA A 297 -46.14 -28.69 26.89
CA ALA A 297 -47.53 -28.37 26.60
C ALA A 297 -48.46 -28.50 27.81
N LYS A 298 -49.15 -27.41 28.15
CA LYS A 298 -50.43 -27.26 28.90
C LYS A 298 -50.76 -25.76 28.95
N SER A 299 -52.00 -25.28 28.86
CA SER A 299 -53.29 -25.93 28.53
C SER A 299 -54.32 -24.84 28.20
N THR A 300 -55.41 -25.17 27.48
CA THR A 300 -56.74 -24.48 27.46
C THR A 300 -56.82 -22.95 27.25
N GLY A 301 -57.60 -22.39 26.32
CA GLY A 301 -58.44 -23.00 25.27
C GLY A 301 -59.58 -22.07 24.80
N VAL A 302 -59.82 -22.04 23.48
CA VAL A 302 -61.02 -21.50 22.76
C VAL A 302 -61.25 -19.96 22.79
N PRO A 303 -61.57 -19.30 21.64
CA PRO A 303 -61.59 -17.83 21.53
C PRO A 303 -63.00 -17.20 21.28
N GLN A 304 -63.13 -15.85 21.32
CA GLN A 304 -64.01 -15.13 20.38
C GLN A 304 -63.82 -13.59 20.21
N LYS A 305 -63.64 -13.18 18.93
CA LYS A 305 -64.27 -12.06 18.17
C LYS A 305 -64.39 -10.61 18.71
N ARG A 306 -63.94 -9.69 17.82
CA ARG A 306 -64.53 -8.37 17.42
C ARG A 306 -64.47 -7.18 18.40
N GLY A 307 -63.92 -6.03 17.95
CA GLY A 307 -63.90 -4.76 18.72
C GLY A 307 -63.50 -3.49 17.94
N ARG A 308 -64.19 -3.15 16.84
CA ARG A 308 -63.89 -2.02 15.92
C ARG A 308 -64.37 -0.65 16.44
N LYS A 309 -63.49 0.36 16.64
CA LYS A 309 -63.68 1.80 16.24
C LYS A 309 -62.60 2.81 16.73
N HIS A 310 -62.61 4.01 16.15
CA HIS A 310 -61.71 5.16 16.40
C HIS A 310 -62.18 6.12 17.51
N SER A 311 -61.24 6.87 18.13
CA SER A 311 -61.25 8.35 18.31
C SER A 311 -59.87 8.78 18.89
N ARG A 312 -59.12 9.73 18.32
CA ARG A 312 -59.24 11.23 18.29
C ARG A 312 -58.93 11.94 19.64
N GLY A 313 -57.81 12.67 19.67
CA GLY A 313 -57.78 14.08 20.14
C GLY A 313 -56.85 14.47 21.31
N GLY A 314 -56.06 15.54 21.12
CA GLY A 314 -55.34 16.29 22.17
C GLY A 314 -53.87 15.84 22.39
N SER A 315 -52.83 16.68 22.47
CA SER A 315 -52.62 18.04 23.05
C SER A 315 -52.37 18.01 24.57
N SER A 316 -51.30 18.60 25.15
CA SER A 316 -50.09 19.25 24.59
C SER A 316 -49.05 19.56 25.69
N LEU A 317 -47.76 19.67 25.33
CA LEU A 317 -46.66 20.45 25.94
C LEU A 317 -46.09 20.15 27.36
N LEU A 318 -44.77 20.42 27.43
CA LEU A 318 -43.96 21.05 28.52
C LEU A 318 -43.22 20.24 29.62
N ALA A 319 -41.92 20.62 29.74
CA ALA A 319 -41.06 20.79 30.93
C ALA A 319 -40.08 19.67 31.37
N ASN A 320 -38.94 20.15 31.96
CA ASN A 320 -37.77 19.46 32.56
C ASN A 320 -36.70 18.99 31.54
N LEU A 321 -35.51 19.58 31.35
CA LEU A 321 -34.66 20.57 32.06
C LEU A 321 -33.89 20.12 33.33
N LYS A 322 -32.55 20.01 33.18
CA LYS A 322 -31.45 20.19 34.19
C LYS A 322 -31.30 19.11 35.30
N GLN A 323 -30.12 18.83 35.89
CA GLN A 323 -28.71 19.32 35.79
C GLN A 323 -27.72 18.16 36.17
N ARG A 324 -26.48 18.06 35.63
CA ARG A 324 -25.14 18.46 36.21
C ARG A 324 -24.81 17.93 37.63
N ASN A 325 -23.58 17.56 38.06
CA ASN A 325 -22.18 17.62 37.52
C ASN A 325 -21.38 16.41 38.14
N GLU A 326 -20.18 15.93 37.73
CA GLU A 326 -18.78 16.47 37.77
C GLU A 326 -18.32 16.98 39.18
N MET A 327 -17.07 16.79 39.69
CA MET A 327 -15.85 16.10 39.22
C MET A 327 -14.83 15.87 40.39
N ALA A 328 -13.89 14.92 40.22
CA ALA A 328 -12.45 14.90 40.63
C ALA A 328 -11.91 14.86 42.11
N GLN A 329 -10.90 13.96 42.29
CA GLN A 329 -9.54 14.17 42.87
C GLN A 329 -9.11 13.99 44.37
N THR A 330 -8.40 12.85 44.62
CA THR A 330 -7.06 12.65 45.26
C THR A 330 -6.73 12.55 46.79
N LEU A 331 -5.86 11.53 47.07
CA LEU A 331 -4.63 11.46 47.94
C LEU A 331 -4.58 10.85 49.38
N ILE A 332 -3.60 9.94 49.58
CA ILE A 332 -2.88 9.48 50.82
C ILE A 332 -3.67 8.53 51.79
N VAL A 333 -3.37 7.23 52.06
CA VAL A 333 -2.14 6.39 52.37
C VAL A 333 -1.69 6.48 53.85
N PRO A 334 -1.23 5.42 54.60
CA PRO A 334 -1.18 3.94 54.39
C PRO A 334 -1.86 3.09 55.53
N GLY A 335 -1.70 1.75 55.51
CA GLY A 335 -1.98 0.80 56.62
C GLY A 335 -1.56 -0.64 56.25
N ASP A 336 -1.09 -1.47 57.21
CA ASP A 336 -0.15 -2.58 56.94
C ASP A 336 -0.43 -3.95 57.65
N GLU A 337 0.38 -4.97 57.30
CA GLU A 337 0.73 -6.24 58.00
C GLU A 337 -0.25 -7.46 58.18
N SER A 338 0.23 -8.64 57.70
CA SER A 338 0.02 -10.04 58.19
C SER A 338 -1.38 -10.73 58.07
N GLY A 339 -1.50 -12.08 58.02
CA GLY A 339 -0.51 -13.16 57.86
C GLY A 339 -1.11 -14.60 57.98
N GLU A 340 -0.53 -15.56 57.25
CA GLU A 340 -0.44 -17.04 57.44
C GLU A 340 -1.65 -17.95 57.88
N ASP A 341 -1.96 -18.92 56.99
CA ASP A 341 -2.06 -20.39 57.22
C ASP A 341 -3.28 -21.22 57.75
N ILE A 342 -3.37 -22.40 57.10
CA ILE A 342 -3.72 -23.77 57.59
C ILE A 342 -5.19 -24.32 57.59
N MET A 343 -5.42 -25.16 56.55
CA MET A 343 -6.07 -26.50 56.46
C MET A 343 -7.58 -26.80 56.70
N ASP A 344 -8.02 -27.77 55.88
CA ASP A 344 -9.06 -28.82 56.02
C ASP A 344 -10.52 -28.46 56.41
N GLY A 345 -11.55 -29.05 55.79
CA GLY A 345 -11.58 -30.02 54.67
C GLY A 345 -12.87 -30.87 54.69
N PHE A 346 -13.20 -31.56 53.59
CA PHE A 346 -13.77 -32.94 53.50
C PHE A 346 -14.29 -33.27 52.09
N GLN A 347 -14.25 -34.56 51.72
CA GLN A 347 -14.68 -35.08 50.41
C GLN A 347 -16.00 -35.87 50.49
N SER A 348 -16.78 -35.91 49.39
CA SER A 348 -17.46 -37.11 48.85
C SER A 348 -18.32 -36.71 47.62
N GLY A 349 -18.48 -37.53 46.58
CA GLY A 349 -17.91 -38.86 46.30
C GLY A 349 -17.94 -39.18 44.80
N GLU A 350 -17.42 -40.34 44.41
CA GLU A 350 -17.23 -40.80 43.03
C GLU A 350 -18.46 -41.51 42.44
N ASP A 351 -18.57 -41.59 41.11
CA ASP A 351 -19.03 -42.80 40.39
C ASP A 351 -18.78 -42.72 38.86
N VAL A 352 -18.21 -43.78 38.27
CA VAL A 352 -17.86 -43.93 36.83
C VAL A 352 -17.87 -45.44 36.50
N PRO A 353 -18.66 -45.97 35.53
CA PRO A 353 -18.24 -46.14 34.10
C PRO A 353 -19.45 -46.23 33.12
N PRO A 354 -19.42 -46.82 31.89
CA PRO A 354 -18.32 -47.20 30.94
C PRO A 354 -18.44 -46.52 29.53
N PRO A 355 -17.54 -46.78 28.55
CA PRO A 355 -17.36 -45.91 27.37
C PRO A 355 -17.79 -46.44 25.97
N SER A 356 -17.90 -45.49 25.02
CA SER A 356 -17.86 -45.66 23.53
C SER A 356 -19.14 -46.22 22.87
N PRO A 357 -19.36 -46.14 21.52
CA PRO A 357 -18.40 -46.11 20.41
C PRO A 357 -18.20 -44.74 19.69
N LYS A 358 -17.25 -44.71 18.76
CA LYS A 358 -16.90 -43.57 17.89
C LYS A 358 -17.97 -43.28 16.82
N ALA A 359 -18.11 -42.02 16.43
CA ALA A 359 -18.68 -41.60 15.14
C ALA A 359 -17.61 -40.82 14.36
N VAL A 360 -17.56 -40.97 13.03
CA VAL A 360 -16.57 -40.35 12.14
C VAL A 360 -17.27 -39.47 11.12
N GLN A 361 -16.99 -38.16 11.16
CA GLN A 361 -17.24 -37.14 10.13
C GLN A 361 -16.07 -36.13 10.28
N SER A 362 -15.32 -35.68 9.26
CA SER A 362 -15.66 -35.10 7.94
C SER A 362 -16.44 -33.78 8.08
N ASP A 363 -16.01 -32.63 7.54
CA ASP A 363 -14.95 -32.35 6.57
C ASP A 363 -14.21 -31.02 6.88
N ASP A 364 -13.10 -30.79 6.20
CA ASP A 364 -12.51 -29.45 6.05
C ASP A 364 -13.50 -28.50 5.36
N GLN A 365 -13.68 -27.30 5.92
CA GLN A 365 -14.30 -26.17 5.22
C GLN A 365 -13.49 -24.89 5.45
N GLU A 366 -13.18 -24.20 4.36
CA GLU A 366 -12.52 -22.89 4.36
C GLU A 366 -13.40 -21.83 5.03
N PRO A 367 -12.82 -20.74 5.60
CA PRO A 367 -13.58 -19.67 6.23
C PRO A 367 -14.37 -18.83 5.21
N VAL A 368 -15.56 -19.30 4.86
CA VAL A 368 -16.51 -18.62 3.97
C VAL A 368 -16.80 -17.20 4.50
N LEU A 369 -16.53 -16.18 3.68
CA LEU A 369 -16.81 -14.78 4.01
C LEU A 369 -18.28 -14.57 4.37
N SER A 370 -18.56 -13.85 5.45
CA SER A 370 -19.94 -13.57 5.84
C SER A 370 -20.65 -12.69 4.80
N ALA A 371 -21.97 -12.86 4.65
CA ALA A 371 -22.77 -12.08 3.69
C ALA A 371 -22.69 -10.56 3.94
N SER A 372 -22.47 -10.12 5.19
CA SER A 372 -22.22 -8.70 5.51
C SER A 372 -20.87 -8.23 4.97
N VAL A 373 -19.79 -9.00 5.19
CA VAL A 373 -18.44 -8.70 4.67
C VAL A 373 -18.44 -8.66 3.13
N MET A 374 -19.04 -9.66 2.48
CA MET A 374 -19.19 -9.69 1.02
C MET A 374 -20.00 -8.49 0.50
N CYS A 375 -21.02 -8.04 1.24
CA CYS A 375 -21.80 -6.86 0.86
C CYS A 375 -20.92 -5.60 0.81
N ARG A 376 -20.11 -5.36 1.84
CA ARG A 376 -19.20 -4.20 1.93
C ARG A 376 -18.20 -4.18 0.78
N ALA A 377 -17.56 -5.32 0.51
CA ALA A 377 -16.63 -5.46 -0.62
C ALA A 377 -17.33 -5.20 -1.98
N SER A 378 -18.54 -5.73 -2.17
CA SER A 378 -19.28 -5.61 -3.44
C SER A 378 -19.58 -4.17 -3.85
N VAL A 379 -19.73 -3.25 -2.90
CA VAL A 379 -20.03 -1.83 -3.14
C VAL A 379 -18.86 -1.13 -3.85
N ALA A 380 -17.62 -1.42 -3.45
CA ALA A 380 -16.44 -0.80 -4.04
C ALA A 380 -16.12 -1.36 -5.44
N ILE A 381 -16.19 -2.68 -5.61
CA ILE A 381 -16.00 -3.32 -6.91
C ILE A 381 -17.12 -2.90 -7.89
N GLU A 382 -18.37 -2.78 -7.44
CA GLU A 382 -19.44 -2.22 -8.28
C GLU A 382 -19.13 -0.78 -8.72
N ALA A 383 -18.61 0.07 -7.82
CA ALA A 383 -18.20 1.43 -8.18
C ALA A 383 -17.10 1.43 -9.26
N ALA A 384 -16.14 0.49 -9.20
CA ALA A 384 -15.12 0.32 -10.22
C ALA A 384 -15.70 -0.08 -11.59
N ILE A 385 -16.67 -1.01 -11.61
CA ILE A 385 -17.34 -1.45 -12.86
C ILE A 385 -18.15 -0.32 -13.49
N HIS A 386 -18.88 0.47 -12.70
CA HIS A 386 -19.63 1.64 -13.21
C HIS A 386 -18.71 2.73 -13.74
N LEU A 387 -17.61 3.03 -13.04
CA LEU A 387 -16.62 4.01 -13.48
C LEU A 387 -15.96 3.57 -14.80
N LYS A 388 -15.52 2.31 -14.92
CA LYS A 388 -15.00 1.75 -16.18
C LYS A 388 -16.00 1.94 -17.33
N ASN A 389 -17.23 1.47 -17.14
CA ASN A 389 -18.27 1.52 -18.17
C ASN A 389 -18.68 2.97 -18.52
N HIS A 390 -18.59 3.91 -17.59
CA HIS A 390 -18.83 5.34 -17.83
C HIS A 390 -17.70 5.99 -18.63
N LEU A 391 -16.43 5.76 -18.26
CA LEU A 391 -15.26 6.29 -18.98
C LEU A 391 -15.19 5.76 -20.42
N LYS A 392 -15.44 4.46 -20.65
CA LYS A 392 -15.52 3.88 -22.00
C LYS A 392 -16.57 4.59 -22.89
N ARG A 393 -17.70 5.01 -22.34
CA ARG A 393 -18.77 5.72 -23.06
C ARG A 393 -18.45 7.20 -23.34
N ILE A 394 -17.84 7.92 -22.39
CA ILE A 394 -17.48 9.34 -22.59
C ILE A 394 -16.36 9.50 -23.62
N TYR A 395 -15.45 8.53 -23.73
CA TYR A 395 -14.24 8.60 -24.55
C TYR A 395 -14.21 7.63 -25.75
N ASP A 396 -15.33 6.97 -26.06
CA ASP A 396 -15.51 6.04 -27.19
C ASP A 396 -14.39 4.96 -27.30
N ILE A 397 -14.19 4.23 -26.19
CA ILE A 397 -13.09 3.25 -26.06
C ILE A 397 -13.61 1.80 -26.08
N SER A 398 -13.16 1.01 -27.06
CA SER A 398 -13.42 -0.43 -27.16
C SER A 398 -12.56 -1.25 -26.18
N GLU A 399 -13.03 -2.43 -25.76
CA GLU A 399 -12.32 -3.23 -24.74
C GLU A 399 -10.94 -3.71 -25.24
N VAL A 400 -10.85 -4.12 -26.50
CA VAL A 400 -9.57 -4.50 -27.16
C VAL A 400 -8.48 -3.43 -26.99
N LYS A 401 -8.81 -2.13 -27.10
CA LYS A 401 -7.83 -1.05 -26.92
C LYS A 401 -7.38 -0.91 -25.46
N CYS A 402 -8.28 -1.15 -24.51
CA CYS A 402 -7.96 -1.18 -23.08
C CYS A 402 -7.05 -2.36 -22.72
N GLN A 403 -7.26 -3.52 -23.33
CA GLN A 403 -6.44 -4.72 -23.13
C GLN A 403 -5.04 -4.58 -23.75
N GLN A 404 -4.91 -3.86 -24.87
CA GLN A 404 -3.63 -3.57 -25.53
C GLN A 404 -2.80 -2.49 -24.81
N PHE A 405 -3.33 -1.81 -23.79
CA PHE A 405 -2.61 -0.79 -23.05
C PHE A 405 -1.58 -1.39 -22.07
N GLN A 406 -0.32 -1.08 -22.31
CA GLN A 406 0.79 -1.41 -21.39
C GLN A 406 1.31 -0.13 -20.71
N PRO A 407 1.26 -0.03 -19.36
CA PRO A 407 1.87 1.07 -18.63
C PRO A 407 3.37 1.19 -18.95
N ASN A 408 3.82 2.41 -19.24
CA ASN A 408 5.22 2.76 -19.55
C ASN A 408 5.82 2.17 -20.85
N ALA A 409 5.04 1.50 -21.70
CA ALA A 409 5.51 1.14 -23.03
C ALA A 409 5.72 2.40 -23.90
N HIS A 410 6.94 2.60 -24.43
CA HIS A 410 7.37 3.80 -25.16
C HIS A 410 6.63 4.10 -26.49
N ALA A 411 5.60 3.33 -26.88
CA ALA A 411 5.03 3.36 -28.23
C ALA A 411 3.48 3.29 -28.33
N SER A 412 2.74 2.98 -27.26
CA SER A 412 1.32 2.57 -27.38
C SER A 412 0.36 3.70 -27.76
N HIS A 413 0.39 4.84 -27.07
CA HIS A 413 -0.48 5.98 -27.36
C HIS A 413 0.27 7.31 -27.29
N ARG A 414 0.29 8.05 -28.40
CA ARG A 414 0.75 9.45 -28.44
C ARG A 414 -0.11 10.32 -27.52
N GLU A 415 0.47 11.40 -27.01
CA GLU A 415 -0.17 12.47 -26.23
C GLU A 415 -1.19 13.26 -27.07
N LYS A 416 -2.28 12.60 -27.48
CA LYS A 416 -3.38 13.23 -28.19
C LYS A 416 -4.33 13.88 -27.18
N PRO A 417 -4.69 15.18 -27.35
CA PRO A 417 -5.73 15.80 -26.55
C PRO A 417 -7.07 15.10 -26.83
N VAL A 418 -7.91 14.99 -25.80
CA VAL A 418 -9.09 14.13 -25.85
C VAL A 418 -10.40 14.95 -25.90
N PRO A 419 -11.14 14.93 -27.01
CA PRO A 419 -12.51 15.41 -27.01
C PRO A 419 -13.41 14.41 -26.26
N ARG A 420 -14.13 14.87 -25.23
CA ARG A 420 -15.27 14.13 -24.67
C ARG A 420 -16.38 14.03 -25.71
N PHE A 421 -17.07 12.89 -25.81
CA PHE A 421 -18.16 12.71 -26.77
C PHE A 421 -19.36 13.62 -26.43
N ALA A 422 -19.81 14.43 -27.40
CA ALA A 422 -20.88 15.38 -27.20
C ALA A 422 -22.23 14.68 -26.97
N GLY A 423 -22.93 15.04 -25.89
CA GLY A 423 -24.23 14.47 -25.51
C GLY A 423 -24.17 13.25 -24.58
N ALA A 424 -22.98 12.77 -24.19
CA ALA A 424 -22.86 11.78 -23.14
C ALA A 424 -23.34 12.34 -21.78
N LEU A 425 -24.11 11.55 -21.03
CA LEU A 425 -24.60 11.94 -19.70
C LEU A 425 -23.44 12.20 -18.74
N ALA A 426 -23.30 13.43 -18.25
CA ALA A 426 -22.15 13.95 -17.48
C ALA A 426 -22.03 13.41 -16.04
N ARG A 427 -22.69 12.30 -15.70
CA ARG A 427 -22.74 11.71 -14.35
C ARG A 427 -22.85 10.19 -14.39
N ILE A 428 -22.36 9.51 -13.36
CA ILE A 428 -22.65 8.10 -13.12
C ILE A 428 -24.08 7.98 -12.56
N HIS A 429 -24.88 7.08 -13.12
CA HIS A 429 -26.21 6.76 -12.60
C HIS A 429 -26.12 5.64 -11.57
N TRP A 430 -25.94 6.01 -10.30
CA TRP A 430 -25.98 5.07 -9.18
C TRP A 430 -27.40 4.50 -9.01
N HIS A 431 -27.54 3.16 -9.05
CA HIS A 431 -28.83 2.49 -8.77
C HIS A 431 -29.10 2.27 -7.27
N TRP A 432 -28.24 2.80 -6.39
CA TRP A 432 -28.37 2.81 -4.94
C TRP A 432 -28.42 4.27 -4.43
N ARG A 433 -28.98 4.50 -3.25
CA ARG A 433 -28.98 5.81 -2.54
C ARG A 433 -27.99 5.82 -1.38
N THR A 434 -27.55 7.01 -0.92
CA THR A 434 -26.65 7.19 0.25
C THR A 434 -27.04 6.29 1.42
N HIS A 435 -28.31 6.29 1.81
CA HIS A 435 -28.85 5.45 2.88
C HIS A 435 -28.71 3.94 2.61
N GLU A 436 -28.86 3.48 1.37
CA GLU A 436 -28.65 2.06 1.04
C GLU A 436 -27.16 1.69 1.17
N ILE A 437 -26.23 2.59 0.81
CA ILE A 437 -24.80 2.40 1.12
C ILE A 437 -24.54 2.41 2.62
N GLU A 438 -25.10 3.37 3.38
CA GLU A 438 -24.89 3.47 4.82
C GLU A 438 -25.28 2.17 5.54
N VAL A 439 -26.36 1.51 5.11
CA VAL A 439 -26.81 0.23 5.67
C VAL A 439 -25.95 -0.93 5.16
N ASN A 440 -25.71 -1.02 3.85
CA ASN A 440 -24.87 -2.07 3.25
C ASN A 440 -23.43 -2.05 3.78
N CYS A 441 -22.92 -0.90 4.21
CA CYS A 441 -21.58 -0.69 4.75
C CYS A 441 -21.53 -0.68 6.29
N GLY A 442 -22.66 -0.91 6.99
CA GLY A 442 -22.72 -0.91 8.46
C GLY A 442 -22.58 0.47 9.14
N GLN A 443 -22.54 1.56 8.37
CA GLN A 443 -22.33 2.93 8.84
C GLN A 443 -23.55 3.55 9.54
N ARG A 444 -24.67 2.83 9.67
CA ARG A 444 -25.94 3.38 10.19
C ARG A 444 -26.68 2.45 11.15
N THR A 445 -26.67 2.85 12.41
CA THR A 445 -27.41 2.24 13.52
C THR A 445 -28.93 2.44 13.42
N GLY A 446 -29.71 1.47 13.91
CA GLY A 446 -31.16 1.63 14.15
C GLY A 446 -32.08 1.19 13.00
N VAL A 447 -31.59 0.39 12.05
CA VAL A 447 -32.41 -0.33 11.07
C VAL A 447 -32.79 -1.71 11.64
N SER A 448 -33.94 -2.28 11.23
CA SER A 448 -34.30 -3.65 11.64
C SER A 448 -33.52 -4.69 10.86
N GLN A 449 -33.14 -5.78 11.53
CA GLN A 449 -32.34 -6.88 10.97
C GLN A 449 -32.96 -7.49 9.70
N GLU A 450 -34.29 -7.55 9.62
CA GLU A 450 -35.03 -7.99 8.42
C GLU A 450 -34.77 -7.11 7.18
N VAL A 451 -34.69 -5.78 7.38
CA VAL A 451 -34.45 -4.80 6.31
C VAL A 451 -32.99 -4.80 5.90
N GLU A 452 -32.08 -4.94 6.86
CA GLU A 452 -30.64 -5.10 6.61
C GLU A 452 -30.36 -6.35 5.76
N GLN A 453 -30.88 -7.51 6.15
CA GLN A 453 -30.75 -8.77 5.41
C GLN A 453 -31.33 -8.67 3.99
N ALA A 454 -32.49 -8.00 3.82
CA ALA A 454 -33.10 -7.79 2.51
C ALA A 454 -32.24 -6.88 1.59
N LEU A 455 -31.61 -5.84 2.15
CA LEU A 455 -30.71 -4.94 1.41
C LEU A 455 -29.39 -5.62 1.03
N VAL A 456 -28.77 -6.36 1.96
CA VAL A 456 -27.58 -7.19 1.71
C VAL A 456 -27.82 -8.20 0.59
N SER A 457 -28.91 -8.98 0.67
CA SER A 457 -29.27 -9.98 -0.33
C SER A 457 -29.51 -9.35 -1.72
N ARG A 458 -30.19 -8.19 -1.77
CA ARG A 458 -30.42 -7.42 -2.99
C ARG A 458 -29.12 -6.89 -3.60
N GLN A 459 -28.18 -6.40 -2.78
CA GLN A 459 -26.90 -5.88 -3.26
C GLN A 459 -26.00 -7.00 -3.80
N LEU A 460 -25.88 -8.12 -3.09
CA LEU A 460 -25.13 -9.29 -3.55
C LEU A 460 -25.71 -9.86 -4.88
N THR A 461 -27.03 -10.00 -4.97
CA THR A 461 -27.69 -10.46 -6.20
C THR A 461 -27.40 -9.54 -7.39
N ARG A 462 -27.42 -8.22 -7.17
CA ARG A 462 -27.09 -7.20 -8.17
C ARG A 462 -25.63 -7.25 -8.59
N PHE A 463 -24.70 -7.35 -7.63
CA PHE A 463 -23.27 -7.44 -7.90
C PHE A 463 -22.97 -8.67 -8.77
N LYS A 464 -23.51 -9.84 -8.42
CA LYS A 464 -23.34 -11.10 -9.17
C LYS A 464 -23.70 -10.96 -10.65
N ILE A 465 -24.88 -10.42 -10.95
CA ILE A 465 -25.34 -10.17 -12.32
C ILE A 465 -24.39 -9.21 -13.07
N LEU A 466 -23.85 -8.19 -12.37
CA LEU A 466 -22.96 -7.18 -12.95
C LEU A 466 -21.58 -7.74 -13.30
N ILE A 467 -20.96 -8.53 -12.40
CA ILE A 467 -19.64 -9.13 -12.63
C ILE A 467 -19.71 -10.29 -13.65
N GLU A 468 -20.76 -11.12 -13.62
CA GLU A 468 -21.00 -12.17 -14.63
C GLU A 468 -21.16 -11.57 -16.03
N ALA A 469 -21.90 -10.47 -16.17
CA ALA A 469 -22.07 -9.78 -17.44
C ALA A 469 -20.76 -9.18 -18.00
N GLU A 470 -19.87 -8.69 -17.12
CA GLU A 470 -18.56 -8.18 -17.52
C GLU A 470 -17.61 -9.34 -17.91
N ALA A 471 -17.63 -10.47 -17.20
CA ALA A 471 -16.85 -11.66 -17.51
C ALA A 471 -17.23 -12.33 -18.84
N VAL A 472 -18.50 -12.22 -19.29
CA VAL A 472 -18.94 -12.67 -20.62
C VAL A 472 -18.42 -11.76 -21.73
N ARG A 473 -18.45 -10.43 -21.53
CA ARG A 473 -17.98 -9.45 -22.54
C ARG A 473 -16.52 -9.65 -22.93
N VAL A 474 -15.68 -10.11 -22.01
CA VAL A 474 -14.26 -10.42 -22.25
C VAL A 474 -14.07 -11.59 -23.24
N LYS A 475 -15.10 -12.43 -23.49
CA LYS A 475 -14.98 -13.65 -24.31
C LYS A 475 -15.60 -13.56 -25.72
N ASP A 476 -16.49 -12.59 -25.97
CA ASP A 476 -17.35 -12.58 -27.18
C ASP A 476 -17.03 -11.48 -28.22
N GLU A 477 -16.08 -10.55 -28.00
CA GLU A 477 -15.80 -9.44 -28.95
C GLU A 477 -15.23 -9.87 -30.33
N ASP A 478 -14.81 -11.13 -30.52
CA ASP A 478 -14.40 -11.69 -31.82
C ASP A 478 -15.57 -12.09 -32.75
N ILE A 479 -16.83 -11.99 -32.30
CA ILE A 479 -18.00 -12.48 -33.06
C ILE A 479 -18.87 -11.32 -33.59
N PRO A 480 -19.17 -11.26 -34.91
CA PRO A 480 -20.08 -10.27 -35.46
C PRO A 480 -21.49 -10.29 -34.83
N VAL A 481 -21.95 -9.11 -34.40
CA VAL A 481 -23.21 -8.84 -33.69
C VAL A 481 -24.46 -9.62 -34.18
N PRO A 482 -24.68 -9.87 -35.50
CA PRO A 482 -25.84 -10.65 -35.95
C PRO A 482 -25.94 -12.08 -35.38
N ALA A 483 -24.83 -12.71 -35.00
CA ALA A 483 -24.82 -14.10 -34.50
C ALA A 483 -25.44 -14.22 -33.09
N ILE A 484 -25.14 -13.26 -32.20
CA ILE A 484 -25.59 -13.25 -30.80
C ILE A 484 -27.13 -13.26 -30.71
N ARG A 485 -27.80 -12.53 -31.61
CA ARG A 485 -29.26 -12.45 -31.71
C ARG A 485 -29.93 -13.78 -32.10
N THR A 486 -29.17 -14.70 -32.66
CA THR A 486 -29.61 -16.07 -33.01
C THR A 486 -29.32 -17.04 -31.87
N ALA A 487 -28.16 -16.95 -31.22
CA ALA A 487 -27.77 -17.77 -30.07
C ALA A 487 -28.74 -17.59 -28.88
N MET A 488 -29.13 -16.35 -28.55
CA MET A 488 -30.09 -16.07 -27.46
C MET A 488 -31.46 -16.72 -27.69
N LYS A 489 -31.95 -16.74 -28.95
CA LYS A 489 -33.22 -17.40 -29.29
C LYS A 489 -33.18 -18.92 -29.09
N SER A 490 -32.03 -19.55 -29.30
CA SER A 490 -31.86 -21.00 -29.11
C SER A 490 -31.98 -21.41 -27.64
N ARG A 491 -31.29 -20.71 -26.72
CA ARG A 491 -31.28 -21.07 -25.29
C ARG A 491 -32.62 -20.83 -24.57
N MET A 492 -33.49 -19.95 -25.07
CA MET A 492 -34.79 -19.65 -24.44
C MET A 492 -35.83 -20.80 -24.51
N PHE A 493 -35.67 -21.79 -25.40
CA PHE A 493 -36.71 -22.80 -25.64
C PHE A 493 -36.68 -24.03 -24.71
N SER A 494 -35.69 -24.18 -23.82
CA SER A 494 -35.44 -25.44 -23.10
C SER A 494 -36.00 -25.53 -21.67
N ILE A 495 -36.67 -24.49 -21.15
CA ILE A 495 -37.16 -24.46 -19.75
C ILE A 495 -38.63 -24.04 -19.71
N SER A 496 -39.54 -25.03 -19.72
CA SER A 496 -41.00 -24.78 -19.73
C SER A 496 -41.81 -25.82 -18.96
N SER A 497 -41.71 -25.84 -17.63
CA SER A 497 -42.69 -26.52 -16.77
C SER A 497 -42.86 -25.80 -15.41
N GLY A 498 -44.04 -25.23 -15.17
CA GLY A 498 -44.38 -24.53 -13.91
C GLY A 498 -45.15 -23.22 -14.13
N ARG A 499 -46.45 -23.21 -13.81
CA ARG A 499 -47.34 -22.05 -14.06
C ARG A 499 -47.06 -20.81 -13.19
N THR A 500 -46.27 -20.92 -12.13
CA THR A 500 -45.77 -19.80 -11.32
C THR A 500 -44.78 -18.91 -12.08
N ALA A 501 -44.10 -19.43 -13.10
CA ALA A 501 -43.13 -18.66 -13.89
C ALA A 501 -43.76 -17.48 -14.66
N LEU A 502 -45.06 -17.53 -14.99
CA LEU A 502 -45.69 -16.52 -15.86
C LEU A 502 -45.69 -15.11 -15.24
N LEU A 503 -45.86 -15.00 -13.92
CA LEU A 503 -45.79 -13.73 -13.20
C LEU A 503 -44.36 -13.20 -13.13
N LEU A 504 -43.36 -14.07 -12.95
CA LEU A 504 -41.95 -13.67 -12.94
C LEU A 504 -41.49 -13.24 -14.33
N VAL A 505 -41.85 -13.98 -15.38
CA VAL A 505 -41.55 -13.67 -16.79
C VAL A 505 -42.19 -12.35 -17.21
N LEU A 506 -43.43 -12.06 -16.78
CA LEU A 506 -44.05 -10.75 -17.03
C LEU A 506 -43.33 -9.62 -16.30
N TYR A 507 -42.81 -9.85 -15.09
CA TYR A 507 -42.04 -8.84 -14.34
C TYR A 507 -40.65 -8.60 -14.96
N THR A 508 -39.94 -9.65 -15.39
CA THR A 508 -38.65 -9.52 -16.08
C THR A 508 -38.81 -8.96 -17.49
N ALA A 509 -39.90 -9.28 -18.20
CA ALA A 509 -40.24 -8.65 -19.47
C ALA A 509 -40.57 -7.16 -19.28
N ALA A 510 -41.30 -6.78 -18.22
CA ALA A 510 -41.55 -5.38 -17.89
C ALA A 510 -40.25 -4.61 -17.58
N LEU A 511 -39.29 -5.21 -16.86
CA LEU A 511 -37.97 -4.58 -16.66
C LEU A 511 -37.16 -4.50 -17.96
N ALA A 512 -37.14 -5.55 -18.78
CA ALA A 512 -36.42 -5.54 -20.06
C ALA A 512 -37.01 -4.52 -21.05
N ILE A 513 -38.34 -4.36 -21.08
CA ILE A 513 -39.03 -3.33 -21.87
C ILE A 513 -38.75 -1.94 -21.27
N ALA A 514 -38.76 -1.76 -19.95
CA ALA A 514 -38.43 -0.47 -19.31
C ALA A 514 -36.98 -0.02 -19.56
N VAL A 515 -36.04 -0.95 -19.75
CA VAL A 515 -34.65 -0.66 -20.14
C VAL A 515 -34.50 -0.48 -21.67
N SER A 516 -35.46 -0.93 -22.48
CA SER A 516 -35.45 -0.78 -23.95
C SER A 516 -36.31 0.37 -24.49
N GLU A 517 -37.29 0.89 -23.73
CA GLU A 517 -38.20 1.94 -24.22
C GLU A 517 -37.64 3.37 -24.12
N THR A 518 -36.52 3.58 -23.41
CA THR A 518 -35.81 4.87 -23.43
C THR A 518 -35.19 5.18 -24.81
N ASP A 519 -34.87 4.17 -25.61
CA ASP A 519 -34.29 4.35 -26.96
C ASP A 519 -35.34 4.50 -28.08
N SER A 520 -36.63 4.28 -27.79
CA SER A 520 -37.68 4.18 -28.83
C SER A 520 -38.78 5.26 -28.73
N LYS A 521 -38.55 6.36 -28.01
CA LYS A 521 -39.53 7.47 -27.87
C LYS A 521 -39.01 8.88 -28.26
N TYR A 522 -37.94 8.96 -29.06
CA TYR A 522 -37.50 10.21 -29.71
C TYR A 522 -37.21 10.12 -31.23
N LEU A 523 -37.73 9.11 -31.91
CA LEU A 523 -37.84 9.07 -33.38
C LEU A 523 -39.28 8.69 -33.75
N GLY A 524 -40.07 9.64 -34.28
CA GLY A 524 -41.48 9.36 -34.58
C GLY A 524 -42.41 10.50 -35.02
N GLN A 525 -41.96 11.75 -35.16
CA GLN A 525 -42.75 12.82 -35.79
C GLN A 525 -41.90 13.75 -36.67
N ASN A 526 -41.65 13.31 -37.91
CA ASN A 526 -41.83 14.17 -39.08
C ASN A 526 -41.68 13.33 -40.36
N ASP A 527 -42.79 12.97 -40.97
CA ASP A 527 -42.82 12.65 -42.39
C ASP A 527 -44.11 13.16 -43.02
N ARG A 528 -43.99 14.23 -43.80
CA ARG A 528 -45.01 14.71 -44.75
C ARG A 528 -44.30 14.98 -46.08
N HIS A 529 -44.31 13.98 -46.96
CA HIS A 529 -44.02 14.17 -48.38
C HIS A 529 -44.86 15.33 -48.96
N PRO A 530 -44.33 16.03 -49.98
CA PRO A 530 -44.65 15.58 -51.34
C PRO A 530 -43.45 15.19 -52.23
N SER A 531 -43.70 14.14 -53.02
CA SER A 531 -43.11 13.73 -54.29
C SER A 531 -42.26 14.72 -55.12
N ARG A 532 -41.21 14.18 -55.76
CA ARG A 532 -40.76 14.66 -57.08
C ARG A 532 -41.87 14.49 -58.12
N TYR A 533 -42.09 15.52 -58.94
CA TYR A 533 -42.58 15.37 -60.31
C TYR A 533 -42.03 16.52 -61.17
N GLY A 534 -41.56 16.20 -62.38
CA GLY A 534 -41.51 17.13 -63.52
C GLY A 534 -40.51 18.31 -63.54
N HIS A 535 -39.55 18.20 -64.47
CA HIS A 535 -39.21 19.23 -65.47
C HIS A 535 -38.37 20.51 -65.16
N HIS A 536 -37.46 20.75 -66.12
CA HIS A 536 -36.94 22.03 -66.64
C HIS A 536 -35.99 22.96 -65.83
N HIS A 537 -34.72 22.96 -66.28
CA HIS A 537 -33.85 24.14 -66.51
C HIS A 537 -34.58 25.31 -67.24
N PRO A 538 -34.04 26.56 -67.28
CA PRO A 538 -32.73 27.05 -66.80
C PRO A 538 -32.79 28.43 -66.05
N GLN A 539 -31.62 29.09 -65.88
CA GLN A 539 -31.45 30.57 -65.67
C GLN A 539 -31.96 31.19 -64.34
N SER A 540 -31.61 32.43 -63.93
CA SER A 540 -30.29 33.13 -63.93
C SER A 540 -30.35 34.47 -63.15
N HIS A 541 -29.40 34.72 -62.23
CA HIS A 541 -28.95 36.04 -61.72
C HIS A 541 -29.98 37.04 -61.11
N SER A 542 -29.48 38.23 -60.71
CA SER A 542 -30.14 39.37 -60.01
C SER A 542 -30.54 39.12 -58.54
N HIS A 543 -30.16 39.96 -57.56
CA HIS A 543 -30.41 41.41 -57.35
C HIS A 543 -31.89 41.69 -56.98
N ASP A 544 -32.25 42.59 -56.04
CA ASP A 544 -31.44 43.43 -55.14
C ASP A 544 -32.29 43.95 -53.95
N ALA A 545 -31.61 44.31 -52.84
CA ALA A 545 -31.99 45.40 -51.91
C ALA A 545 -33.43 45.37 -51.27
N SER A 546 -33.93 46.33 -50.48
CA SER A 546 -33.39 47.51 -49.75
C SER A 546 -34.40 47.95 -48.66
N LEU A 547 -33.89 48.42 -47.50
CA LEU A 547 -34.27 49.65 -46.73
C LEU A 547 -35.77 49.95 -46.40
N LEU A 548 -36.19 50.76 -45.41
CA LEU A 548 -35.56 51.62 -44.38
C LEU A 548 -36.04 51.16 -42.97
N GLN A 549 -35.53 51.56 -41.79
CA GLN A 549 -35.09 52.88 -41.26
C GLN A 549 -36.20 53.96 -41.18
N PRO A 550 -36.01 55.11 -40.48
CA PRO A 550 -34.87 55.53 -39.64
C PRO A 550 -35.12 55.17 -38.15
N ASP A 551 -34.79 55.87 -37.04
CA ASP A 551 -34.13 57.14 -36.64
C ASP A 551 -33.81 57.03 -35.11
N GLN A 552 -32.90 57.71 -34.39
CA GLN A 552 -31.73 58.62 -34.56
C GLN A 552 -30.58 57.98 -33.68
N VAL A 553 -29.58 58.56 -32.96
CA VAL A 553 -28.68 59.75 -32.80
C VAL A 553 -27.62 59.26 -31.76
N SER A 554 -26.34 59.63 -31.63
CA SER A 554 -25.24 60.31 -32.36
C SER A 554 -23.96 60.04 -31.49
N GLU A 555 -22.70 60.44 -31.72
CA GLU A 555 -21.77 60.79 -32.82
C GLU A 555 -20.36 60.89 -32.17
N SER A 556 -19.19 60.87 -32.81
CA SER A 556 -18.71 60.42 -34.14
C SER A 556 -17.18 60.17 -34.07
N MET A 557 -16.58 59.54 -35.09
CA MET A 557 -15.16 59.07 -35.08
C MET A 557 -14.14 60.06 -35.67
N PRO A 558 -12.82 59.81 -35.52
CA PRO A 558 -12.06 59.31 -36.69
C PRO A 558 -10.99 58.22 -36.39
N GLN A 559 -10.25 57.84 -37.43
CA GLN A 559 -9.25 56.73 -37.54
C GLN A 559 -7.78 57.25 -37.59
N PRO A 560 -6.73 56.39 -37.54
CA PRO A 560 -5.32 56.78 -37.30
C PRO A 560 -4.52 57.09 -38.59
N PRO A 561 -3.26 57.64 -38.53
CA PRO A 561 -2.05 56.78 -38.52
C PRO A 561 -0.87 57.32 -37.62
N PRO A 562 0.45 57.47 -37.98
CA PRO A 562 1.52 56.85 -37.15
C PRO A 562 2.77 57.70 -36.73
N ALA A 563 3.51 57.18 -35.74
CA ALA A 563 4.97 57.30 -35.46
C ALA A 563 5.67 58.68 -35.22
N LEU A 564 6.61 58.69 -34.25
CA LEU A 564 7.83 59.53 -33.96
C LEU A 564 8.18 59.30 -32.45
N LEU A 565 9.40 59.14 -31.91
CA LEU A 565 10.73 59.80 -32.02
C LEU A 565 10.76 61.22 -31.39
N SER A 566 11.76 61.64 -30.59
CA SER A 566 13.02 61.00 -30.12
C SER A 566 13.67 61.74 -28.92
N SER A 567 14.87 61.30 -28.51
CA SER A 567 15.98 62.05 -27.86
C SER A 567 15.82 62.55 -26.41
N ASP A 568 16.83 62.50 -25.52
CA ASP A 568 18.15 61.82 -25.41
C ASP A 568 18.53 61.83 -23.88
N LEU A 569 19.63 61.34 -23.30
CA LEU A 569 21.03 60.94 -23.65
C LEU A 569 21.38 59.62 -22.89
N ASP A 570 22.61 59.07 -22.76
CA ASP A 570 23.97 59.45 -23.19
C ASP A 570 24.86 58.19 -23.47
N GLU A 571 26.12 58.41 -23.88
CA GLU A 571 27.24 57.48 -24.19
C GLU A 571 27.29 56.06 -23.55
N GLY A 572 27.84 55.00 -24.18
CA GLY A 572 28.46 54.89 -25.52
C GLY A 572 29.28 53.58 -25.73
N ALA A 573 29.80 53.38 -26.96
CA ALA A 573 30.74 52.33 -27.44
C ALA A 573 30.30 50.83 -27.41
N VAL A 574 30.77 49.87 -28.24
CA VAL A 574 31.24 49.72 -29.65
C VAL A 574 32.16 48.47 -29.73
N ALA A 575 32.18 47.80 -30.89
CA ALA A 575 32.92 46.58 -31.28
C ALA A 575 32.34 45.23 -30.75
N ASP A 576 32.07 44.15 -31.50
CA ASP A 576 32.43 43.64 -32.86
C ASP A 576 33.58 42.60 -32.92
N LYS A 577 33.37 41.58 -33.78
CA LYS A 577 34.28 40.55 -34.32
C LYS A 577 34.84 39.39 -33.45
N THR A 578 34.80 38.20 -34.08
CA THR A 578 35.76 37.06 -34.20
C THR A 578 36.97 36.95 -33.24
N THR A 579 37.55 35.79 -32.94
CA THR A 579 38.01 34.67 -33.80
C THR A 579 38.23 33.44 -32.88
N ALA A 580 37.90 32.17 -33.19
CA ALA A 580 38.53 31.22 -34.12
C ALA A 580 40.07 31.00 -33.98
N GLU A 581 40.46 29.72 -33.91
CA GLU A 581 41.78 29.06 -34.04
C GLU A 581 43.00 29.45 -33.17
N LEU A 582 43.60 28.42 -32.54
CA LEU A 582 44.88 27.78 -32.92
C LEU A 582 45.12 26.56 -31.97
N HIS A 583 45.11 25.27 -32.33
CA HIS A 583 45.69 24.48 -33.44
C HIS A 583 47.21 24.22 -33.29
N LYS A 584 47.59 22.95 -32.96
CA LYS A 584 48.82 22.17 -33.36
C LYS A 584 49.17 21.07 -32.32
N VAL A 585 49.82 19.94 -32.65
CA VAL A 585 49.84 19.13 -33.90
C VAL A 585 50.51 17.78 -33.61
N MET A 586 50.00 16.67 -34.17
CA MET A 586 50.75 15.67 -34.96
C MET A 586 49.85 14.49 -35.32
N ALA A 587 50.04 13.94 -36.52
CA ALA A 587 49.42 12.72 -37.02
C ALA A 587 50.51 11.88 -37.70
N VAL A 588 50.29 10.56 -37.81
CA VAL A 588 50.78 9.74 -38.93
C VAL A 588 49.75 8.62 -39.18
N ASP A 589 49.49 8.34 -40.46
CA ASP A 589 48.61 7.28 -40.99
C ASP A 589 49.16 5.84 -40.79
N PHE A 590 48.37 4.80 -41.08
CA PHE A 590 48.52 3.99 -42.31
C PHE A 590 47.72 2.67 -42.32
N ARG A 591 46.73 2.61 -43.22
CA ARG A 591 46.34 1.50 -44.14
C ARG A 591 46.07 0.07 -43.63
N SER A 592 44.88 -0.41 -43.99
CA SER A 592 44.54 -1.80 -44.41
C SER A 592 45.06 -2.06 -45.87
N PRO A 593 44.97 -3.27 -46.52
CA PRO A 593 43.92 -4.29 -46.36
C PRO A 593 44.29 -5.79 -46.65
N THR A 594 43.24 -6.61 -46.81
CA THR A 594 43.06 -7.78 -47.72
C THR A 594 43.56 -9.20 -47.36
N ASP A 595 42.70 -10.16 -47.77
CA ASP A 595 42.93 -11.56 -48.19
C ASP A 595 43.30 -12.66 -47.16
N ASP A 596 42.88 -13.93 -47.27
CA ASP A 596 41.77 -14.63 -47.98
C ASP A 596 41.73 -16.10 -47.46
N HIS A 597 40.83 -16.95 -48.00
CA HIS A 597 40.83 -18.41 -48.05
C HIS A 597 40.12 -19.21 -46.92
N SER A 598 39.84 -20.48 -47.26
CA SER A 598 38.57 -21.16 -46.96
C SER A 598 38.66 -22.70 -47.06
N TYR A 599 37.50 -23.37 -46.94
CA TYR A 599 37.28 -24.84 -46.89
C TYR A 599 37.76 -25.54 -45.59
N GLY A 600 37.07 -26.56 -45.06
CA GLY A 600 35.72 -27.06 -45.39
C GLY A 600 35.54 -28.56 -45.18
N ALA A 601 34.29 -29.01 -44.92
CA ALA A 601 33.84 -30.43 -44.88
C ALA A 601 34.45 -31.31 -43.76
N SER A 602 33.89 -32.47 -43.38
CA SER A 602 32.52 -33.04 -43.40
C SER A 602 32.51 -34.36 -42.58
N LEU A 603 31.36 -35.03 -42.46
CA LEU A 603 31.12 -36.37 -41.86
C LEU A 603 31.17 -36.38 -40.31
N ARG A 604 30.10 -36.60 -39.52
CA ARG A 604 28.78 -37.28 -39.64
C ARG A 604 28.82 -38.79 -39.35
N ALA A 605 27.80 -39.24 -38.60
CA ALA A 605 27.37 -40.62 -38.37
C ALA A 605 28.23 -41.46 -37.39
N ASP A 606 27.68 -42.36 -36.56
CA ASP A 606 26.30 -42.48 -36.01
C ASP A 606 26.26 -43.54 -34.90
N HIS A 607 25.31 -43.41 -33.96
CA HIS A 607 24.67 -44.50 -33.19
C HIS A 607 25.56 -45.46 -32.32
N ALA A 608 25.05 -46.19 -31.31
CA ALA A 608 23.90 -46.01 -30.41
C ALA A 608 24.00 -47.05 -29.26
N ARG A 609 23.30 -46.80 -28.13
CA ARG A 609 22.61 -47.79 -27.25
C ARG A 609 23.36 -49.10 -26.90
N HIS A 610 23.61 -49.44 -25.63
CA HIS A 610 22.56 -49.78 -24.63
C HIS A 610 23.12 -50.12 -23.23
N ARG A 611 22.28 -49.97 -22.19
CA ARG A 611 21.85 -50.95 -21.13
C ARG A 611 22.85 -52.03 -20.63
N HIS A 612 22.85 -52.46 -19.36
CA HIS A 612 21.97 -52.26 -18.18
C HIS A 612 22.74 -52.69 -16.91
N GLU A 613 22.25 -52.30 -15.71
CA GLU A 613 22.37 -53.07 -14.42
C GLU A 613 23.79 -53.31 -13.84
N ASP A 614 24.01 -53.55 -12.54
CA ASP A 614 23.34 -53.14 -11.30
C ASP A 614 24.29 -53.41 -10.09
N PHE A 615 23.82 -53.12 -8.87
CA PHE A 615 24.33 -53.55 -7.55
C PHE A 615 25.50 -52.81 -6.88
N LEU A 616 25.28 -52.57 -5.57
CA LEU A 616 26.24 -52.02 -4.61
C LEU A 616 27.10 -53.13 -3.98
N ALA A 617 28.32 -52.79 -3.57
CA ALA A 617 29.03 -53.38 -2.43
C ALA A 617 29.99 -52.34 -1.84
N MET A 618 30.41 -52.53 -0.58
CA MET A 618 31.04 -51.51 0.25
C MET A 618 32.52 -51.83 0.60
N ASP A 619 33.20 -50.81 1.12
CA ASP A 619 34.36 -50.83 2.03
C ASP A 619 35.83 -50.94 1.56
N ILE A 620 36.50 -49.78 1.67
CA ILE A 620 37.77 -49.45 2.36
C ILE A 620 38.83 -50.56 2.57
N LEU A 621 40.05 -50.37 2.03
CA LEU A 621 41.28 -50.06 2.82
C LEU A 621 42.56 -49.88 1.96
N ASP A 622 43.57 -49.26 2.57
CA ASP A 622 44.74 -48.68 1.90
C ASP A 622 45.83 -49.66 1.40
N GLY A 623 46.39 -49.30 0.24
CA GLY A 623 47.83 -49.05 0.14
C GLY A 623 48.78 -50.22 -0.13
N ASN A 624 49.57 -50.09 -1.19
CA ASN A 624 51.03 -50.16 -1.09
C ASN A 624 51.74 -49.56 -2.31
N ALA A 625 52.94 -49.04 -2.09
CA ALA A 625 53.83 -48.54 -3.14
C ALA A 625 54.81 -49.64 -3.61
N ASN A 626 55.51 -49.40 -4.71
CA ASN A 626 56.67 -50.19 -5.09
C ASN A 626 57.82 -49.30 -5.58
N VAL A 627 59.06 -49.70 -5.29
CA VAL A 627 60.25 -48.87 -5.44
C VAL A 627 61.30 -49.61 -6.26
N VAL A 628 61.94 -48.92 -7.20
CA VAL A 628 63.27 -49.29 -7.72
C VAL A 628 64.15 -48.03 -7.73
N VAL A 629 65.33 -48.14 -7.15
CA VAL A 629 66.35 -47.07 -7.12
C VAL A 629 67.37 -47.33 -8.22
N ASN A 630 67.91 -46.28 -8.83
CA ASN A 630 69.23 -46.38 -9.45
C ASN A 630 70.07 -45.12 -9.20
N ALA A 631 71.39 -45.28 -9.20
CA ALA A 631 72.27 -44.39 -8.45
C ALA A 631 72.82 -43.20 -9.27
N HIS A 632 72.42 -41.98 -8.91
CA HIS A 632 73.31 -40.88 -8.43
C HIS A 632 72.55 -39.53 -8.30
N GLY A 633 71.58 -39.46 -7.39
CA GLY A 633 71.38 -38.26 -6.57
C GLY A 633 70.89 -36.94 -7.20
N ARG A 634 69.98 -36.92 -8.20
CA ARG A 634 68.88 -35.91 -8.36
C ARG A 634 68.05 -36.07 -9.66
N THR A 635 66.88 -35.41 -9.66
CA THR A 635 65.96 -35.03 -10.79
C THR A 635 64.93 -36.04 -11.36
N ASN A 636 63.67 -35.57 -11.33
CA ASN A 636 62.53 -35.61 -12.27
C ASN A 636 62.32 -36.76 -13.30
N VAL A 637 61.04 -37.17 -13.47
CA VAL A 637 60.21 -36.80 -14.67
C VAL A 637 58.73 -37.24 -14.53
N ASN A 638 57.82 -36.32 -14.92
CA ASN A 638 56.40 -36.40 -15.34
C ASN A 638 55.35 -37.34 -14.67
N LYS A 639 54.20 -36.75 -14.33
CA LYS A 639 52.88 -37.39 -14.17
C LYS A 639 52.09 -37.38 -15.51
N PRO A 640 51.00 -38.17 -15.64
CA PRO A 640 50.00 -37.98 -16.71
C PRO A 640 49.32 -36.61 -16.62
N VAL A 641 48.86 -36.09 -17.76
CA VAL A 641 48.10 -34.83 -17.83
C VAL A 641 46.61 -35.12 -17.75
N GLU A 642 46.03 -34.93 -16.56
CA GLU A 642 44.63 -34.51 -16.48
C GLU A 642 44.55 -33.04 -16.89
N HIS A 643 43.46 -32.65 -17.58
CA HIS A 643 43.22 -31.26 -17.91
C HIS A 643 42.77 -30.49 -16.67
N ASN A 644 43.73 -30.06 -15.86
CA ASN A 644 43.54 -28.94 -14.95
C ASN A 644 43.08 -27.73 -15.77
N ALA A 645 41.78 -27.40 -15.71
CA ALA A 645 41.39 -26.00 -15.82
C ALA A 645 42.10 -25.28 -14.67
N GLU A 646 42.89 -24.26 -14.98
CA GLU A 646 43.70 -23.57 -13.98
C GLU A 646 42.79 -23.00 -12.89
N ALA A 647 42.99 -23.45 -11.65
CA ALA A 647 42.27 -22.94 -10.49
C ALA A 647 42.78 -21.53 -10.18
N VAL A 648 42.22 -20.53 -10.88
CA VAL A 648 42.44 -19.11 -10.59
C VAL A 648 41.98 -18.85 -9.17
N ASP A 649 42.89 -18.44 -8.29
CA ASP A 649 42.58 -18.15 -6.89
C ASP A 649 41.42 -17.15 -6.80
N PRO A 650 40.34 -17.47 -6.05
CA PRO A 650 39.14 -16.66 -6.04
C PRO A 650 39.38 -15.35 -5.28
N CYS A 651 39.29 -14.21 -5.97
CA CYS A 651 39.61 -12.90 -5.38
C CYS A 651 38.57 -12.50 -4.34
N LEU A 652 39.02 -12.06 -3.17
CA LEU A 652 38.18 -11.46 -2.14
C LEU A 652 37.55 -10.15 -2.67
N LEU A 653 36.21 -10.08 -2.70
CA LEU A 653 35.43 -8.89 -3.05
C LEU A 653 35.02 -8.09 -1.81
N PHE A 654 34.72 -8.79 -0.72
CA PHE A 654 34.21 -8.22 0.52
C PHE A 654 34.63 -9.11 1.69
N GLU A 655 35.04 -8.47 2.78
CA GLU A 655 35.29 -9.11 4.07
C GLU A 655 34.77 -8.19 5.17
N ASP A 656 34.17 -8.77 6.19
CA ASP A 656 33.97 -8.15 7.49
C ASP A 656 34.36 -9.18 8.57
N ASN A 657 35.33 -8.82 9.41
CA ASN A 657 35.75 -9.61 10.58
C ASN A 657 35.19 -9.01 11.90
N PHE A 658 34.20 -8.12 11.79
CA PHE A 658 33.43 -7.56 12.89
C PHE A 658 34.22 -6.93 14.05
N ASP A 659 35.40 -6.33 13.79
CA ASP A 659 36.11 -5.44 14.73
C ASP A 659 35.19 -4.35 15.33
N ARG A 660 34.19 -3.93 14.54
CA ARG A 660 33.05 -3.09 14.94
C ARG A 660 31.85 -3.38 14.04
N LEU A 661 30.64 -3.15 14.52
CA LEU A 661 29.45 -3.11 13.66
C LEU A 661 29.43 -1.79 12.88
N ASP A 662 29.90 -1.81 11.62
CA ASP A 662 29.99 -0.60 10.79
C ASP A 662 28.66 -0.26 10.11
N ASN A 663 27.99 0.79 10.60
CA ASN A 663 26.71 1.27 10.09
C ASN A 663 26.75 1.82 8.64
N SER A 664 27.92 1.95 8.00
CA SER A 664 28.00 2.25 6.56
C SER A 664 27.83 0.98 5.71
N ILE A 665 28.28 -0.16 6.22
CA ILE A 665 28.15 -1.48 5.58
C ILE A 665 26.79 -2.09 5.95
N TRP A 666 26.55 -2.27 7.24
CA TRP A 666 25.36 -2.95 7.75
C TRP A 666 24.25 -1.97 8.10
N LYS A 667 23.13 -2.06 7.39
CA LYS A 667 21.91 -1.29 7.68
C LYS A 667 20.94 -2.14 8.48
N HIS A 668 20.56 -1.66 9.65
CA HIS A 668 19.44 -2.21 10.41
C HIS A 668 18.12 -2.03 9.66
N ASP A 669 17.27 -3.04 9.73
CA ASP A 669 15.84 -2.88 9.45
C ASP A 669 15.10 -2.49 10.74
N LEU A 670 14.11 -1.60 10.64
CA LEU A 670 13.43 -0.97 11.76
C LEU A 670 11.93 -1.10 11.57
N THR A 671 11.34 -2.18 12.07
CA THR A 671 9.93 -2.51 11.81
C THR A 671 9.37 -3.59 12.74
N MET A 672 8.05 -3.55 12.94
CA MET A 672 7.19 -4.56 13.57
C MET A 672 6.50 -5.50 12.56
N THR A 673 6.83 -5.41 11.25
CA THR A 673 6.20 -6.22 10.17
C THR A 673 6.05 -7.70 10.51
N GLY A 674 7.04 -8.28 11.19
CA GLY A 674 7.22 -9.73 11.26
C GLY A 674 7.59 -10.27 9.89
N GLY A 675 8.85 -10.02 9.48
CA GLY A 675 9.71 -10.66 8.45
C GLY A 675 9.20 -11.02 7.04
N GLY A 676 7.90 -11.17 6.85
CA GLY A 676 7.27 -11.95 5.79
C GLY A 676 6.45 -13.12 6.35
N ASN A 677 6.75 -13.59 7.57
CA ASN A 677 6.18 -14.81 8.19
C ASN A 677 5.27 -14.53 9.40
N PHE A 678 4.96 -13.25 9.67
CA PHE A 678 4.24 -12.78 10.86
C PHE A 678 4.95 -13.11 12.19
N GLU A 679 6.28 -13.24 12.17
CA GLU A 679 7.10 -13.51 13.36
C GLU A 679 7.10 -12.36 14.39
N PHE A 680 7.24 -12.74 15.66
CA PHE A 680 6.71 -11.98 16.80
C PHE A 680 7.65 -10.91 17.35
N GLN A 681 8.83 -10.74 16.76
CA GLN A 681 9.77 -9.68 17.13
C GLN A 681 9.49 -8.34 16.46
N LEU A 682 9.99 -7.26 17.07
CA LEU A 682 10.28 -6.01 16.37
C LEU A 682 11.79 -5.89 16.13
N TYR A 683 12.18 -5.52 14.91
CA TYR A 683 13.57 -5.27 14.56
C TYR A 683 13.98 -3.85 14.97
N ILE A 684 15.08 -3.73 15.72
CA ILE A 684 15.52 -2.46 16.31
C ILE A 684 17.04 -2.30 16.32
N ASN A 685 17.50 -1.10 15.96
CA ASN A 685 18.89 -0.65 16.07
C ASN A 685 19.22 -0.30 17.53
N ASN A 686 19.37 -1.32 18.37
CA ASN A 686 19.73 -1.20 19.79
C ASN A 686 21.05 -1.95 20.06
N ARG A 687 21.97 -1.34 20.81
CA ARG A 687 23.29 -1.91 21.16
C ARG A 687 23.25 -2.95 22.29
N SER A 688 22.10 -3.17 22.94
CA SER A 688 21.87 -4.37 23.77
C SER A 688 21.40 -5.59 22.97
N ILE A 689 21.04 -5.41 21.70
CA ILE A 689 20.44 -6.39 20.78
C ILE A 689 21.40 -6.75 19.64
N THR A 690 22.06 -5.75 19.07
CA THR A 690 23.06 -5.90 18.00
C THR A 690 24.36 -5.22 18.42
N PHE A 691 25.40 -6.01 18.68
CA PHE A 691 26.67 -5.50 19.21
C PHE A 691 27.85 -6.37 18.79
N VAL A 692 29.04 -5.79 18.83
CA VAL A 692 30.30 -6.54 18.75
C VAL A 692 30.84 -6.72 20.17
N LYS A 693 31.36 -7.90 20.47
CA LYS A 693 32.13 -8.20 21.66
C LYS A 693 33.26 -9.17 21.30
N ASP A 694 34.48 -8.86 21.72
CA ASP A 694 35.66 -9.71 21.54
C ASP A 694 35.92 -10.16 20.07
N GLY A 695 35.59 -9.28 19.10
CA GLY A 695 35.69 -9.53 17.65
C GLY A 695 34.45 -10.17 17.02
N ILE A 696 33.53 -10.70 17.84
CA ILE A 696 32.34 -11.42 17.36
C ILE A 696 31.14 -10.46 17.32
N PHE A 697 30.39 -10.46 16.21
CA PHE A 697 29.10 -9.80 16.10
C PHE A 697 27.96 -10.69 16.63
N TYR A 698 27.15 -10.15 17.53
CA TYR A 698 26.01 -10.82 18.15
C TYR A 698 24.69 -10.17 17.75
N ILE A 699 23.70 -11.01 17.39
CA ILE A 699 22.28 -10.66 17.32
C ILE A 699 21.56 -11.42 18.44
N ARG A 700 21.17 -10.72 19.52
CA ARG A 700 20.56 -11.29 20.72
C ARG A 700 19.09 -10.83 20.88
N PRO A 701 18.11 -11.76 20.84
CA PRO A 701 16.73 -11.43 21.13
C PRO A 701 16.50 -11.23 22.65
N THR A 702 15.65 -10.27 23.01
CA THR A 702 15.21 -10.01 24.41
C THR A 702 13.72 -9.71 24.45
N LEU A 703 13.12 -9.65 25.64
CA LEU A 703 11.70 -9.33 25.80
C LEU A 703 11.44 -7.83 25.62
N THR A 704 10.31 -7.48 24.98
CA THR A 704 9.84 -6.10 24.82
C THR A 704 9.35 -5.51 26.14
N GLU A 705 8.81 -6.32 27.06
CA GLU A 705 8.40 -5.86 28.40
C GLU A 705 9.57 -5.32 29.23
N ALA A 706 10.81 -5.77 28.99
CA ALA A 706 12.00 -5.21 29.65
C ALA A 706 12.24 -3.72 29.29
N ARG A 707 11.64 -3.23 28.19
CA ARG A 707 11.71 -1.82 27.77
C ARG A 707 10.43 -1.02 28.05
N ILE A 708 9.24 -1.62 27.93
CA ILE A 708 7.95 -0.90 28.02
C ILE A 708 7.03 -1.38 29.15
N GLY A 709 7.39 -2.43 29.88
CA GLY A 709 6.56 -3.07 30.89
C GLY A 709 5.51 -4.03 30.31
N ALA A 710 5.16 -5.06 31.10
CA ALA A 710 4.19 -6.10 30.70
C ALA A 710 2.78 -5.55 30.43
N GLY A 711 2.36 -4.52 31.18
CA GLY A 711 1.05 -3.88 31.04
C GLY A 711 0.88 -3.20 29.68
N PRO A 712 1.70 -2.17 29.36
CA PRO A 712 1.65 -1.49 28.05
C PRO A 712 1.89 -2.41 26.85
N LEU A 713 2.62 -3.51 27.02
CA LEU A 713 2.78 -4.53 25.97
C LEU A 713 1.45 -5.24 25.65
N ARG A 714 0.64 -5.55 26.66
CA ARG A 714 -0.64 -6.27 26.53
C ARG A 714 -1.83 -5.36 26.19
N ASP A 715 -1.95 -4.20 26.82
CA ASP A 715 -3.11 -3.31 26.68
C ASP A 715 -2.72 -1.82 26.69
N GLY A 716 -3.38 -1.01 25.85
CA GLY A 716 -3.31 0.45 25.78
C GLY A 716 -1.96 1.09 25.40
N GLY A 717 -0.84 0.37 25.47
CA GLY A 717 0.48 0.89 25.11
C GLY A 717 0.66 1.10 23.61
N VAL A 718 1.59 1.98 23.24
CA VAL A 718 1.85 2.38 21.84
C VAL A 718 3.32 2.19 21.51
N LEU A 719 3.61 1.56 20.39
CA LEU A 719 4.92 1.58 19.76
C LEU A 719 4.86 2.40 18.47
N ASP A 720 5.43 3.60 18.52
CA ASP A 720 5.78 4.38 17.35
C ASP A 720 7.26 4.13 17.00
N MET A 721 7.53 3.79 15.74
CA MET A 721 8.85 3.58 15.18
C MET A 721 9.13 4.47 13.97
N TRP A 722 8.24 5.40 13.60
CA TRP A 722 8.39 6.26 12.42
C TRP A 722 9.72 7.00 12.41
N GLY A 723 10.16 7.49 13.58
CA GLY A 723 11.43 8.17 13.79
C GLY A 723 11.52 9.52 13.05
N MET A 724 12.69 10.15 13.13
CA MET A 724 12.99 11.37 12.37
C MET A 724 14.38 11.27 11.71
N ASP A 725 15.39 10.84 12.46
CA ASP A 725 16.74 10.65 11.93
C ASP A 725 16.88 9.36 11.12
N PRO A 726 17.69 9.33 10.03
CA PRO A 726 17.86 8.14 9.18
C PRO A 726 18.27 6.85 9.89
N GLY A 727 18.96 6.93 11.04
CA GLY A 727 19.33 5.76 11.86
C GLY A 727 18.25 5.26 12.83
N THR A 728 17.10 5.94 12.87
CA THR A 728 15.94 5.66 13.74
C THR A 728 14.63 5.47 12.97
N ARG A 729 14.62 5.84 11.68
CA ARG A 729 13.43 5.89 10.84
C ARG A 729 12.95 4.50 10.46
N CYS A 730 11.66 4.21 10.68
CA CYS A 730 11.06 2.96 10.25
C CYS A 730 11.32 2.66 8.76
N THR A 731 11.72 1.43 8.47
CA THR A 731 12.08 0.97 7.12
C THR A 731 10.91 0.36 6.34
N GLY A 732 9.86 -0.11 7.01
CA GLY A 732 8.69 -0.71 6.37
C GLY A 732 7.43 -0.70 7.22
N ASN A 733 6.36 -0.09 6.72
CA ASN A 733 5.04 -0.02 7.40
C ASN A 733 4.04 -1.11 6.97
N TYR A 734 4.48 -2.13 6.24
CA TYR A 734 3.59 -3.26 5.90
C TYR A 734 3.14 -3.95 7.20
N ASN A 735 1.91 -4.48 7.23
CA ASN A 735 1.27 -5.03 8.44
C ASN A 735 1.44 -4.15 9.70
N TYR A 736 1.22 -2.83 9.56
CA TYR A 736 1.37 -1.85 10.64
C TYR A 736 2.80 -1.77 11.24
N GLY A 737 3.82 -2.03 10.41
CA GLY A 737 5.21 -2.18 10.86
C GLY A 737 5.86 -0.96 11.53
N CYS A 738 5.35 0.26 11.32
CA CYS A 738 5.91 1.48 11.93
C CYS A 738 5.13 2.00 13.13
N PHE A 739 3.89 1.53 13.35
CA PHE A 739 3.03 2.02 14.42
C PHE A 739 2.02 0.95 14.84
N ARG A 740 2.05 0.52 16.11
CA ARG A 740 1.08 -0.42 16.70
C ARG A 740 0.59 0.06 18.06
N VAL A 741 -0.63 -0.34 18.42
CA VAL A 741 -1.25 -0.11 19.72
C VAL A 741 -1.64 -1.45 20.32
N ALA A 742 -1.31 -1.69 21.58
CA ALA A 742 -1.68 -2.92 22.28
C ALA A 742 -3.21 -3.02 22.44
N GLY A 743 -3.76 -4.22 22.29
CA GLY A 743 -5.20 -4.47 22.29
C GLY A 743 -5.90 -4.13 20.97
N ALA A 744 -5.24 -3.50 20.00
CA ALA A 744 -5.81 -3.28 18.67
C ALA A 744 -6.03 -4.62 17.96
N GLY A 745 -7.25 -4.90 17.53
CA GLY A 745 -7.64 -6.22 17.03
C GLY A 745 -7.47 -7.35 18.07
N GLY A 746 -7.47 -7.02 19.37
CA GLY A 746 -7.23 -7.97 20.46
C GLY A 746 -5.77 -8.39 20.67
N ASN A 747 -4.82 -7.86 19.90
CA ASN A 747 -3.44 -8.34 19.88
C ASN A 747 -2.47 -7.49 20.70
N TYR A 748 -1.51 -8.17 21.32
CA TYR A 748 -0.38 -7.57 22.02
C TYR A 748 0.62 -6.92 21.05
N LEU A 749 1.43 -6.00 21.56
CA LEU A 749 2.61 -5.52 20.86
C LEU A 749 3.67 -6.62 20.74
N ASN A 750 4.45 -6.59 19.65
CA ASN A 750 5.50 -7.57 19.33
C ASN A 750 6.34 -7.90 20.58
N PRO A 751 6.19 -9.11 21.19
CA PRO A 751 6.71 -9.39 22.52
C PRO A 751 8.24 -9.50 22.60
N ILE A 752 8.92 -9.60 21.46
CA ILE A 752 10.38 -9.74 21.37
C ILE A 752 11.02 -8.51 20.72
N GLN A 753 12.19 -8.10 21.19
CA GLN A 753 13.10 -7.19 20.48
C GLN A 753 14.23 -8.01 19.85
N SER A 754 14.54 -7.77 18.58
CA SER A 754 15.66 -8.44 17.89
C SER A 754 16.31 -7.55 16.82
N GLY A 755 17.30 -8.08 16.10
CA GLY A 755 17.99 -7.40 15.01
C GLY A 755 17.82 -8.10 13.67
N LEU A 756 17.70 -7.30 12.61
CA LEU A 756 17.98 -7.68 11.22
C LEU A 756 18.93 -6.63 10.64
N VAL A 757 20.02 -7.07 10.00
CA VAL A 757 20.99 -6.22 9.32
C VAL A 757 21.19 -6.68 7.88
N ARG A 758 21.37 -5.74 6.95
CA ARG A 758 21.55 -6.02 5.51
C ARG A 758 22.55 -5.10 4.82
N THR A 759 23.10 -5.56 3.69
CA THR A 759 24.08 -4.82 2.87
C THR A 759 23.49 -4.09 1.66
N VAL A 760 22.17 -3.95 1.55
CA VAL A 760 21.48 -3.50 0.30
C VAL A 760 22.00 -2.19 -0.31
N ASP A 761 22.42 -1.23 0.53
CA ASP A 761 22.93 0.08 0.10
C ASP A 761 24.46 0.11 -0.12
N SER A 762 25.18 -0.96 0.25
CA SER A 762 26.63 -0.94 0.49
C SER A 762 27.40 -2.04 -0.25
N PHE A 763 26.90 -3.28 -0.25
CA PHE A 763 27.50 -4.42 -0.93
C PHE A 763 26.45 -5.35 -1.53
N LYS A 764 26.66 -5.69 -2.81
CA LYS A 764 25.85 -6.61 -3.61
C LYS A 764 26.73 -7.28 -4.65
N PHE A 765 26.40 -8.49 -5.06
CA PHE A 765 27.16 -9.23 -6.07
C PHE A 765 26.28 -10.22 -6.84
N ARG A 766 26.83 -10.79 -7.92
CA ARG A 766 26.23 -11.91 -8.66
C ARG A 766 27.32 -12.92 -9.03
N TYR A 767 27.11 -14.17 -8.63
CA TYR A 767 28.05 -15.30 -8.73
C TYR A 767 29.36 -15.09 -7.94
N GLY A 768 29.82 -16.16 -7.30
CA GLY A 768 30.96 -16.15 -6.38
C GLY A 768 30.82 -17.18 -5.27
N LYS A 769 31.81 -17.17 -4.35
CA LYS A 769 31.77 -17.94 -3.10
C LYS A 769 31.42 -17.01 -1.94
N VAL A 770 30.47 -17.37 -1.08
CA VAL A 770 30.30 -16.74 0.24
C VAL A 770 30.80 -17.73 1.29
N GLN A 771 31.48 -17.25 2.32
CA GLN A 771 31.78 -18.02 3.52
C GLN A 771 31.45 -17.18 4.75
N VAL A 772 30.62 -17.71 5.64
CA VAL A 772 30.24 -17.09 6.90
C VAL A 772 30.60 -18.04 8.03
N ARG A 773 31.45 -17.60 8.96
CA ARG A 773 31.71 -18.37 10.18
C ARG A 773 30.79 -17.88 11.28
N ALA A 774 29.89 -18.74 11.72
CA ALA A 774 28.84 -18.39 12.68
C ALA A 774 28.52 -19.54 13.63
N LYS A 775 27.92 -19.19 14.77
CA LYS A 775 27.36 -20.11 15.76
C LYS A 775 25.89 -19.75 15.99
N MET A 776 25.03 -20.76 16.00
CA MET A 776 23.59 -20.60 16.12
C MET A 776 23.17 -20.36 17.58
N PRO A 777 22.00 -19.72 17.81
CA PRO A 777 21.42 -19.55 19.13
C PRO A 777 20.72 -20.82 19.65
N LYS A 778 20.61 -20.93 20.99
CA LYS A 778 19.78 -21.90 21.72
C LYS A 778 18.60 -21.18 22.39
N GLY A 779 17.45 -21.82 22.40
CA GLY A 779 16.20 -21.32 22.98
C GLY A 779 14.99 -21.64 22.10
N LYS A 780 13.92 -22.16 22.70
CA LYS A 780 12.67 -22.48 21.99
C LYS A 780 12.16 -21.29 21.20
N TRP A 781 11.66 -21.57 19.99
CA TRP A 781 11.00 -20.62 19.08
C TRP A 781 11.91 -19.55 18.45
N ILE A 782 13.22 -19.59 18.67
CA ILE A 782 14.19 -18.72 18.00
C ILE A 782 14.45 -19.24 16.57
N TRP A 783 14.54 -18.34 15.59
CA TRP A 783 14.78 -18.62 14.16
C TRP A 783 15.94 -17.74 13.64
N PRO A 784 17.22 -18.15 13.83
CA PRO A 784 18.36 -17.54 13.14
C PRO A 784 18.26 -17.71 11.61
N ALA A 785 18.70 -16.70 10.86
CA ALA A 785 18.85 -16.81 9.41
C ALA A 785 20.04 -15.97 8.87
N ILE A 786 20.74 -16.54 7.90
CA ILE A 786 21.75 -15.87 7.07
C ILE A 786 21.39 -16.18 5.60
N TRP A 787 20.96 -15.16 4.88
CA TRP A 787 20.23 -15.30 3.62
C TRP A 787 20.44 -14.08 2.71
N MET A 788 19.92 -14.15 1.49
CA MET A 788 20.13 -13.14 0.46
C MET A 788 18.88 -12.89 -0.39
N LEU A 789 18.59 -11.61 -0.64
CA LEU A 789 17.51 -11.16 -1.53
C LEU A 789 18.08 -10.46 -2.77
N PRO A 790 17.34 -10.45 -3.91
CA PRO A 790 17.70 -9.67 -5.09
C PRO A 790 17.58 -8.17 -4.79
N VAL A 791 18.51 -7.39 -5.32
CA VAL A 791 18.51 -5.93 -5.19
C VAL A 791 17.36 -5.30 -6.00
N HIS A 792 16.91 -5.97 -7.06
CA HIS A 792 15.78 -5.56 -7.91
C HIS A 792 14.86 -6.75 -8.22
N TYR A 793 13.55 -6.56 -8.04
CA TYR A 793 12.51 -7.56 -8.34
C TYR A 793 12.24 -7.67 -9.86
N GLN A 794 13.27 -8.04 -10.63
CA GLN A 794 13.31 -8.03 -12.10
C GLN A 794 12.22 -8.89 -12.76
N TYR A 795 11.75 -9.94 -12.09
CA TYR A 795 10.76 -10.89 -12.62
C TYR A 795 9.38 -10.78 -11.94
N GLY A 796 9.20 -9.78 -11.09
CA GLY A 796 8.02 -9.61 -10.24
C GLY A 796 8.31 -9.88 -8.76
N ASN A 797 7.27 -9.78 -7.93
CA ASN A 797 7.34 -9.98 -6.47
C ASN A 797 7.90 -11.36 -6.10
N TRP A 798 8.24 -11.53 -4.81
CA TRP A 798 8.60 -12.85 -4.26
C TRP A 798 7.54 -13.92 -4.60
N PRO A 799 7.93 -15.15 -4.95
CA PRO A 799 9.29 -15.68 -5.12
C PRO A 799 9.79 -15.58 -6.58
N ALA A 800 9.14 -14.80 -7.45
CA ALA A 800 9.44 -14.75 -8.88
C ALA A 800 10.82 -14.17 -9.21
N SER A 801 11.36 -13.31 -8.33
CA SER A 801 12.74 -12.80 -8.42
C SER A 801 13.74 -13.51 -7.51
N GLY A 802 13.34 -14.60 -6.84
CA GLY A 802 14.23 -15.48 -6.09
C GLY A 802 14.59 -15.04 -4.67
N GLU A 803 15.08 -15.99 -3.89
CA GLU A 803 15.62 -15.85 -2.53
C GLU A 803 16.65 -16.98 -2.31
N ILE A 804 17.73 -16.70 -1.57
CA ILE A 804 18.81 -17.67 -1.31
C ILE A 804 19.08 -17.73 0.19
N ASP A 805 18.66 -18.81 0.82
CA ASP A 805 18.79 -19.04 2.25
C ASP A 805 19.98 -19.98 2.47
N LEU A 806 21.12 -19.40 2.84
CA LEU A 806 22.36 -20.16 3.03
C LEU A 806 22.26 -21.03 4.28
N VAL A 807 21.79 -20.45 5.38
CA VAL A 807 21.46 -21.17 6.61
C VAL A 807 20.27 -20.53 7.33
N GLU A 808 19.30 -21.37 7.65
CA GLU A 808 18.31 -21.15 8.72
C GLU A 808 18.45 -22.26 9.77
N SER A 809 17.95 -22.05 10.98
CA SER A 809 17.84 -23.08 12.01
C SER A 809 16.72 -22.73 13.01
N ARG A 810 16.43 -23.63 13.95
CA ARG A 810 15.53 -23.40 15.09
C ARG A 810 16.33 -23.51 16.37
N GLY A 811 16.20 -22.56 17.29
CA GLY A 811 16.90 -22.60 18.59
C GLY A 811 16.40 -23.69 19.55
N ASN A 812 15.31 -24.40 19.23
CA ASN A 812 14.80 -25.53 19.99
C ASN A 812 15.88 -26.61 20.20
N GLY A 813 15.77 -27.41 21.27
CA GLY A 813 16.70 -28.51 21.51
C GLY A 813 16.52 -29.68 20.52
N PRO A 814 17.44 -30.66 20.51
CA PRO A 814 17.40 -31.81 19.59
C PRO A 814 16.20 -32.74 19.81
N GLU A 815 15.48 -32.58 20.93
CA GLU A 815 14.21 -33.24 21.19
C GLU A 815 13.03 -32.70 20.36
N TYR A 816 13.23 -31.62 19.59
CA TYR A 816 12.19 -31.02 18.76
C TYR A 816 12.04 -31.73 17.41
N GLU A 817 10.90 -32.40 17.21
CA GLU A 817 10.65 -33.35 16.11
C GLU A 817 10.80 -32.77 14.69
N ALA A 818 10.74 -31.44 14.52
CA ALA A 818 10.93 -30.75 13.25
C ALA A 818 12.38 -30.24 13.03
N GLY A 819 13.34 -30.69 13.84
CA GLY A 819 14.74 -30.26 13.82
C GLY A 819 14.98 -29.00 14.65
N GLY A 820 15.90 -29.08 15.61
CA GLY A 820 16.30 -28.00 16.50
C GLY A 820 17.65 -27.40 16.11
N HIS A 821 18.42 -26.98 17.10
CA HIS A 821 19.74 -26.34 16.95
C HIS A 821 20.86 -27.35 16.59
N ASP A 822 20.50 -28.62 16.48
CA ASP A 822 21.24 -29.74 15.88
C ASP A 822 20.99 -29.85 14.36
N GLN A 823 20.15 -28.99 13.79
CA GLN A 823 19.81 -28.98 12.37
C GLN A 823 19.87 -27.58 11.76
N VAL A 824 20.35 -27.50 10.53
CA VAL A 824 20.29 -26.30 9.67
C VAL A 824 19.61 -26.65 8.35
N SER A 825 18.91 -25.68 7.76
CA SER A 825 18.37 -25.77 6.39
C SER A 825 19.08 -24.81 5.45
N SER A 826 19.31 -25.27 4.22
CA SER A 826 19.55 -24.38 3.07
C SER A 826 18.35 -24.45 2.14
N THR A 827 17.83 -23.30 1.73
CA THR A 827 16.60 -23.17 0.94
C THR A 827 16.82 -22.23 -0.24
N LEU A 828 16.16 -22.49 -1.37
CA LEU A 828 15.98 -21.51 -2.44
C LEU A 828 14.48 -21.33 -2.71
N HIS A 829 13.91 -20.15 -2.47
CA HIS A 829 12.54 -19.86 -2.90
C HIS A 829 12.54 -19.33 -4.34
N TRP A 830 11.71 -19.93 -5.20
CA TRP A 830 11.53 -19.55 -6.61
C TRP A 830 10.18 -20.03 -7.12
N GLY A 831 9.52 -19.23 -7.96
CA GLY A 831 8.21 -19.59 -8.53
C GLY A 831 7.51 -18.39 -9.20
N PRO A 832 6.67 -18.56 -10.23
CA PRO A 832 5.98 -17.46 -10.90
C PRO A 832 5.11 -16.57 -10.00
N SER A 833 4.67 -17.08 -8.85
CA SER A 833 3.92 -16.37 -7.81
C SER A 833 4.01 -17.13 -6.48
N TYR A 834 3.43 -16.58 -5.41
CA TYR A 834 3.42 -17.15 -4.05
C TYR A 834 2.88 -18.60 -4.04
N GLU A 835 1.75 -18.83 -4.68
CA GLU A 835 1.05 -20.12 -4.79
C GLU A 835 1.84 -21.15 -5.63
N PHE A 836 2.78 -20.67 -6.44
CA PHE A 836 3.66 -21.47 -7.28
C PHE A 836 5.12 -21.46 -6.82
N ASN A 837 5.39 -21.19 -5.53
CA ASN A 837 6.71 -21.43 -4.97
C ASN A 837 7.12 -22.91 -5.13
N ARG A 838 8.41 -23.17 -5.39
CA ARG A 838 9.01 -24.49 -5.64
C ARG A 838 10.22 -24.79 -4.76
N TYR A 839 10.36 -24.06 -3.65
CA TYR A 839 11.35 -24.37 -2.61
C TYR A 839 11.42 -25.84 -2.17
N PRO A 840 10.34 -26.67 -2.15
CA PRO A 840 10.45 -28.08 -1.78
C PRO A 840 11.23 -28.94 -2.80
N LEU A 841 11.59 -28.38 -3.96
CA LEU A 841 12.48 -29.01 -4.95
C LEU A 841 13.96 -28.58 -4.78
N THR A 842 14.24 -27.64 -3.87
CA THR A 842 15.51 -26.95 -3.66
C THR A 842 15.67 -26.54 -2.19
N HIS A 843 15.39 -27.47 -1.29
CA HIS A 843 15.51 -27.34 0.15
C HIS A 843 16.20 -28.60 0.67
N ALA A 844 17.15 -28.44 1.59
CA ALA A 844 17.86 -29.54 2.21
C ALA A 844 18.18 -29.21 3.68
N ASN A 845 17.96 -30.19 4.56
CA ASN A 845 18.34 -30.13 5.97
C ASN A 845 19.65 -30.89 6.18
N TYR A 846 20.47 -30.40 7.11
CA TYR A 846 21.73 -31.02 7.51
C TYR A 846 21.91 -30.97 9.02
N SER A 847 22.44 -32.05 9.58
CA SER A 847 22.79 -32.22 10.99
C SER A 847 24.20 -32.80 11.08
N LEU A 848 24.95 -32.46 12.13
CA LEU A 848 26.36 -32.84 12.25
C LEU A 848 26.50 -34.38 12.41
N PRO A 849 27.49 -35.03 11.77
CA PRO A 849 27.59 -36.50 11.74
C PRO A 849 27.80 -37.18 13.11
N ASP A 850 28.21 -36.42 14.12
CA ASP A 850 28.40 -36.86 15.51
C ASP A 850 27.20 -36.57 16.43
N GLY A 851 26.17 -35.86 15.93
CA GLY A 851 25.01 -35.43 16.71
C GLY A 851 25.25 -34.20 17.62
N SER A 852 26.33 -33.45 17.41
CA SER A 852 26.56 -32.16 18.08
C SER A 852 25.65 -31.03 17.53
N SER A 853 25.60 -29.89 18.23
CA SER A 853 24.79 -28.74 17.83
C SER A 853 25.60 -27.63 17.15
N PHE A 854 25.00 -26.99 16.15
CA PHE A 854 25.48 -25.75 15.52
C PHE A 854 25.56 -24.54 16.47
N SER A 855 25.15 -24.72 17.73
CA SER A 855 25.21 -23.75 18.80
C SER A 855 26.28 -24.10 19.84
N ASP A 856 27.05 -25.18 19.67
CA ASP A 856 28.15 -25.57 20.56
C ASP A 856 29.45 -24.83 20.20
N ASP A 857 29.90 -24.91 18.93
CA ASP A 857 31.04 -24.14 18.37
C ASP A 857 30.64 -23.37 17.09
N PHE A 858 31.58 -22.67 16.45
CA PHE A 858 31.39 -21.92 15.21
C PHE A 858 31.67 -22.76 13.96
N HIS A 859 30.69 -22.82 13.08
CA HIS A 859 30.72 -23.57 11.82
C HIS A 859 30.85 -22.63 10.61
N VAL A 860 31.39 -23.13 9.50
CA VAL A 860 31.61 -22.36 8.26
C VAL A 860 30.55 -22.69 7.22
N PHE A 861 29.52 -21.84 7.15
CA PHE A 861 28.46 -21.89 6.15
C PHE A 861 28.98 -21.30 4.83
N THR A 862 28.96 -22.10 3.77
CA THR A 862 29.55 -21.73 2.48
C THR A 862 28.53 -21.81 1.34
N LEU A 863 28.41 -20.72 0.57
CA LEU A 863 27.71 -20.70 -0.72
C LEU A 863 28.73 -20.81 -1.85
N ASP A 864 28.49 -21.68 -2.83
CA ASP A 864 29.17 -21.67 -4.14
C ASP A 864 28.10 -21.43 -5.23
N TRP A 865 28.01 -20.20 -5.73
CA TRP A 865 26.97 -19.78 -6.68
C TRP A 865 27.57 -19.36 -8.01
N ARG A 866 27.11 -19.99 -9.09
CA ARG A 866 27.68 -19.89 -10.44
C ARG A 866 26.56 -19.80 -11.51
N PRO A 867 26.88 -19.41 -12.76
CA PRO A 867 25.90 -19.43 -13.85
C PRO A 867 25.22 -20.79 -14.07
N GLU A 868 25.95 -21.89 -13.85
CA GLU A 868 25.48 -23.27 -14.06
C GLU A 868 24.66 -23.84 -12.88
N GLY A 869 24.72 -23.22 -11.70
CA GLY A 869 24.07 -23.75 -10.49
C GLY A 869 24.57 -23.15 -9.18
N LEU A 870 24.00 -23.64 -8.09
CA LEU A 870 24.25 -23.19 -6.72
C LEU A 870 24.43 -24.39 -5.79
N LYS A 871 25.43 -24.34 -4.92
CA LYS A 871 25.67 -25.33 -3.86
C LYS A 871 25.83 -24.65 -2.50
N THR A 872 25.37 -25.31 -1.44
CA THR A 872 25.69 -24.90 -0.06
C THR A 872 26.48 -25.99 0.66
N TYR A 873 27.34 -25.58 1.58
CA TYR A 873 28.16 -26.48 2.38
C TYR A 873 28.22 -26.01 3.83
N VAL A 874 28.43 -26.95 4.74
CA VAL A 874 28.65 -26.73 6.17
C VAL A 874 29.94 -27.46 6.53
N ASP A 875 30.97 -26.73 6.97
CA ASP A 875 32.31 -27.28 7.26
C ASP A 875 32.82 -28.19 6.11
N ASP A 876 32.77 -27.62 4.89
CA ASP A 876 33.07 -28.26 3.59
C ASP A 876 32.22 -29.50 3.21
N HIS A 877 31.27 -29.94 4.03
CA HIS A 877 30.29 -30.97 3.68
C HIS A 877 29.16 -30.40 2.83
N LEU A 878 28.89 -30.99 1.66
CA LEU A 878 27.84 -30.55 0.74
C LEU A 878 26.43 -30.80 1.32
N VAL A 879 25.61 -29.75 1.40
CA VAL A 879 24.23 -29.79 1.90
C VAL A 879 23.23 -29.73 0.74
N LEU A 880 23.21 -28.63 0.00
CA LEU A 880 22.31 -28.44 -1.15
C LEU A 880 23.11 -28.35 -2.46
N ASN A 881 22.54 -28.87 -3.56
CA ASN A 881 23.13 -28.82 -4.90
C ASN A 881 22.03 -28.65 -5.96
N VAL A 882 21.99 -27.48 -6.61
CA VAL A 882 20.94 -27.09 -7.56
C VAL A 882 21.57 -26.67 -8.88
N ALA A 883 21.46 -27.51 -9.91
CA ALA A 883 21.75 -27.11 -11.28
C ALA A 883 20.69 -26.09 -11.79
N PHE A 884 21.09 -25.18 -12.68
CA PHE A 884 20.21 -24.19 -13.30
C PHE A 884 19.82 -24.58 -14.74
N ASP A 885 19.21 -25.77 -14.86
CA ASP A 885 18.87 -26.47 -16.09
C ASP A 885 17.45 -26.16 -16.63
N ASP A 886 17.14 -24.86 -16.76
CA ASP A 886 15.79 -24.29 -16.99
C ASP A 886 14.87 -24.47 -15.76
N MET A 887 14.97 -23.50 -14.85
CA MET A 887 14.16 -23.45 -13.63
C MET A 887 12.65 -23.48 -13.91
N TYR A 888 12.17 -22.89 -15.02
CA TYR A 888 10.74 -22.92 -15.34
C TYR A 888 10.26 -24.35 -15.65
N LYS A 889 11.02 -25.11 -16.45
CA LYS A 889 10.73 -26.53 -16.70
C LYS A 889 10.85 -27.35 -15.43
N LYS A 890 11.88 -27.10 -14.61
CA LYS A 890 12.14 -27.77 -13.33
C LYS A 890 10.94 -27.69 -12.37
N GLY A 891 10.26 -26.54 -12.31
CA GLY A 891 9.10 -26.31 -11.45
C GLY A 891 7.80 -26.97 -11.90
N LYS A 892 7.76 -27.55 -13.12
CA LYS A 892 6.62 -28.29 -13.69
C LYS A 892 5.28 -27.55 -13.54
N PHE A 893 5.30 -26.26 -13.82
CA PHE A 893 4.13 -25.39 -13.68
C PHE A 893 3.00 -25.78 -14.65
N PRO A 894 1.71 -25.62 -14.26
CA PRO A 894 0.59 -25.84 -15.15
C PRO A 894 0.68 -24.98 -16.42
N SER A 895 0.18 -25.47 -17.54
CA SER A 895 0.33 -24.82 -18.87
C SER A 895 -0.40 -23.47 -19.02
N TRP A 896 -1.23 -23.11 -18.05
CA TRP A 896 -1.91 -21.81 -17.96
C TRP A 896 -1.19 -20.78 -17.07
N VAL A 897 -0.12 -21.18 -16.38
CA VAL A 897 0.76 -20.25 -15.67
C VAL A 897 1.71 -19.63 -16.68
N ASP A 898 1.84 -18.30 -16.63
CA ASP A 898 2.74 -17.58 -17.51
C ASP A 898 4.19 -17.68 -17.01
N ASN A 899 5.14 -17.88 -17.92
CA ASN A 899 6.57 -17.91 -17.56
C ASN A 899 7.13 -16.47 -17.46
N PRO A 900 7.56 -16.00 -16.27
CA PRO A 900 8.19 -14.69 -16.13
C PRO A 900 9.67 -14.67 -16.58
N TRP A 901 10.31 -15.83 -16.65
CA TRP A 901 11.73 -16.03 -16.97
C TRP A 901 11.98 -16.28 -18.47
N LYS A 902 11.06 -15.88 -19.36
CA LYS A 902 11.18 -16.04 -20.82
C LYS A 902 12.45 -15.38 -21.35
N GLY A 903 13.46 -16.20 -21.66
CA GLY A 903 14.77 -15.77 -22.17
C GLY A 903 15.96 -16.07 -21.26
N SER A 904 15.73 -16.54 -20.03
CA SER A 904 16.76 -17.04 -19.12
C SER A 904 16.43 -18.44 -18.62
N THR A 905 17.42 -19.33 -18.56
CA THR A 905 17.30 -20.67 -17.95
C THR A 905 17.74 -20.68 -16.48
N THR A 906 18.44 -19.62 -16.05
CA THR A 906 19.10 -19.48 -14.75
C THR A 906 18.36 -18.52 -13.81
N ALA A 907 17.47 -17.69 -14.35
CA ALA A 907 16.53 -16.90 -13.57
C ALA A 907 15.68 -17.80 -12.64
N PRO A 908 15.37 -17.35 -11.41
CA PRO A 908 15.61 -15.99 -10.91
C PRO A 908 17.05 -15.70 -10.43
N PHE A 909 17.91 -16.71 -10.32
CA PHE A 909 19.25 -16.62 -9.71
C PHE A 909 20.33 -16.08 -10.66
N ASP A 910 19.97 -15.07 -11.45
CA ASP A 910 20.83 -14.39 -12.44
C ASP A 910 20.87 -12.85 -12.28
N GLN A 911 20.36 -12.33 -11.15
CA GLN A 911 20.41 -10.92 -10.76
C GLN A 911 21.49 -10.66 -9.69
N GLU A 912 21.70 -9.39 -9.30
CA GLU A 912 22.53 -9.06 -8.14
C GLU A 912 21.74 -9.25 -6.84
N PHE A 913 22.37 -9.89 -5.85
CA PHE A 913 21.79 -10.13 -4.52
C PHE A 913 22.63 -9.44 -3.43
N TYR A 914 22.00 -9.13 -2.30
CA TYR A 914 22.62 -8.54 -1.11
C TYR A 914 22.46 -9.46 0.11
N ILE A 915 23.32 -9.32 1.11
CA ILE A 915 23.38 -10.21 2.29
C ILE A 915 22.48 -9.67 3.41
N ILE A 916 21.82 -10.59 4.12
CA ILE A 916 20.95 -10.34 5.27
C ILE A 916 21.33 -11.30 6.41
N MET A 917 21.30 -10.80 7.64
CA MET A 917 21.39 -11.60 8.86
C MET A 917 20.33 -11.15 9.88
N ASN A 918 19.64 -12.10 10.51
CA ASN A 918 18.69 -11.81 11.58
C ASN A 918 18.55 -12.96 12.57
N VAL A 919 17.86 -12.66 13.67
CA VAL A 919 17.24 -13.65 14.55
C VAL A 919 15.76 -13.31 14.67
N ALA A 920 14.92 -14.08 13.98
CA ALA A 920 13.46 -14.07 14.12
C ALA A 920 13.04 -14.89 15.36
N VAL A 921 11.79 -14.72 15.82
CA VAL A 921 11.21 -15.52 16.90
C VAL A 921 9.72 -15.79 16.66
N GLY A 922 9.32 -17.06 16.69
CA GLY A 922 7.94 -17.50 16.43
C GLY A 922 7.49 -17.25 14.99
N GLY A 923 6.21 -16.90 14.81
CA GLY A 923 5.59 -16.65 13.49
C GLY A 923 4.47 -17.63 13.14
N ALA A 924 3.69 -17.27 12.12
CA ALA A 924 2.45 -17.94 11.72
C ALA A 924 2.53 -18.57 10.31
N SER A 925 3.73 -18.75 9.76
CA SER A 925 3.97 -19.32 8.41
C SER A 925 4.01 -20.85 8.35
N GLY A 926 3.91 -21.54 9.50
CA GLY A 926 4.17 -22.98 9.59
C GLY A 926 5.65 -23.38 9.73
N TYR A 927 6.59 -22.42 9.80
CA TYR A 927 8.02 -22.74 10.01
C TYR A 927 8.27 -23.47 11.36
N PHE A 928 7.48 -23.16 12.38
CA PHE A 928 7.28 -23.99 13.57
C PHE A 928 5.95 -24.73 13.41
N PRO A 929 5.89 -26.03 13.11
CA PRO A 929 4.63 -26.68 12.76
C PRO A 929 3.63 -26.76 13.93
N ASP A 930 2.35 -26.51 13.63
CA ASP A 930 1.24 -26.72 14.59
C ASP A 930 1.23 -28.15 15.16
N ASN A 931 1.00 -28.27 16.47
CA ASN A 931 1.00 -29.50 17.28
C ASN A 931 2.37 -30.18 17.49
N VAL A 932 3.48 -29.65 16.98
CA VAL A 932 4.82 -30.23 17.17
C VAL A 932 5.52 -29.64 18.40
N GLY A 933 6.12 -30.52 19.23
CA GLY A 933 7.04 -30.15 20.31
C GLY A 933 6.49 -29.17 21.37
N GLY A 934 5.17 -29.14 21.58
CA GLY A 934 4.54 -28.24 22.56
C GLY A 934 4.53 -26.76 22.16
N LYS A 935 4.44 -26.46 20.85
CA LYS A 935 4.18 -25.10 20.34
C LYS A 935 2.91 -24.51 20.98
N PRO A 936 2.98 -23.38 21.71
CA PRO A 936 1.83 -22.86 22.47
C PRO A 936 0.82 -22.05 21.64
N TRP A 937 1.13 -21.71 20.38
CA TRP A 937 0.23 -20.97 19.48
C TRP A 937 -0.14 -21.80 18.25
N SER A 938 -1.27 -21.47 17.61
CA SER A 938 -1.62 -22.01 16.27
C SER A 938 -1.32 -21.00 15.17
N ASP A 939 -0.80 -21.45 14.03
CA ASP A 939 -0.63 -20.65 12.80
C ASP A 939 -1.97 -20.08 12.28
N LYS A 940 -3.09 -20.69 12.66
CA LYS A 940 -4.45 -20.25 12.29
C LYS A 940 -5.08 -19.27 13.30
N SER A 941 -4.41 -18.99 14.43
CA SER A 941 -4.96 -18.09 15.45
C SER A 941 -4.78 -16.63 15.08
N GLN A 942 -5.86 -15.85 15.17
CA GLN A 942 -5.81 -14.39 15.08
C GLN A 942 -5.06 -13.75 16.27
N HIS A 943 -4.79 -14.53 17.32
CA HIS A 943 -4.12 -14.12 18.55
C HIS A 943 -2.84 -14.94 18.85
N ALA A 944 -2.22 -15.53 17.82
CA ALA A 944 -1.00 -16.33 17.94
C ALA A 944 0.14 -15.65 18.72
N VAL A 945 0.27 -14.33 18.59
CA VAL A 945 1.26 -13.51 19.32
C VAL A 945 0.95 -13.40 20.82
N ASN A 946 -0.33 -13.45 21.21
CA ASN A 946 -0.77 -13.48 22.60
C ASN A 946 -0.54 -14.87 23.19
N GLU A 947 -0.95 -15.92 22.48
CA GLU A 947 -0.75 -17.33 22.85
C GLU A 947 0.73 -17.64 23.11
N PHE A 948 1.61 -17.17 22.21
CA PHE A 948 3.05 -17.21 22.40
C PHE A 948 3.52 -16.48 23.67
N TYR A 949 3.06 -15.24 23.90
CA TYR A 949 3.53 -14.42 25.01
C TYR A 949 3.00 -14.85 26.39
N ASP A 950 1.76 -15.32 26.47
CA ASP A 950 1.15 -15.73 27.74
C ASP A 950 1.71 -17.09 28.22
N SER A 951 2.24 -17.91 27.31
CA SER A 951 3.06 -19.09 27.62
C SER A 951 4.56 -18.78 27.82
N LYS A 952 4.97 -17.52 28.01
CA LYS A 952 6.41 -17.16 28.13
C LYS A 952 7.14 -17.92 29.23
N ASP A 953 6.47 -18.26 30.32
CA ASP A 953 7.10 -18.94 31.46
C ASP A 953 7.47 -20.41 31.13
N ASP A 954 6.86 -21.02 30.09
CA ASP A 954 7.16 -22.38 29.60
C ASP A 954 8.33 -22.45 28.59
N TRP A 955 8.71 -21.31 27.99
CA TRP A 955 9.73 -21.26 26.93
C TRP A 955 10.87 -20.27 27.16
N TYR A 956 10.64 -19.12 27.78
CA TYR A 956 11.70 -18.13 28.02
C TYR A 956 12.86 -18.66 28.89
N PRO A 957 12.64 -19.53 29.91
CA PRO A 957 13.75 -20.15 30.64
C PRO A 957 14.71 -20.97 29.76
N SER A 958 14.26 -21.48 28.59
CA SER A 958 15.13 -22.20 27.65
C SER A 958 16.15 -21.31 26.93
N TRP A 959 16.00 -19.98 27.00
CA TRP A 959 16.93 -19.00 26.43
C TRP A 959 18.09 -18.66 27.39
N GLY A 960 18.20 -19.35 28.54
CA GLY A 960 19.21 -19.07 29.56
C GLY A 960 19.04 -17.68 30.22
N PRO A 961 20.08 -17.15 30.88
CA PRO A 961 20.08 -15.80 31.46
C PRO A 961 19.74 -14.71 30.44
N GLU A 962 19.12 -13.61 30.88
CA GLU A 962 18.74 -12.49 29.99
C GLU A 962 19.94 -11.79 29.34
N ASP A 963 21.05 -11.68 30.07
CA ASP A 963 22.33 -11.18 29.59
C ASP A 963 23.17 -12.26 28.87
N GLY A 964 22.71 -13.51 28.86
CA GLY A 964 23.37 -14.65 28.23
C GLY A 964 23.58 -14.49 26.73
N LEU A 965 24.62 -15.15 26.22
CA LEU A 965 24.96 -15.17 24.79
C LEU A 965 24.50 -16.43 24.07
N ASP A 966 24.10 -17.49 24.77
CA ASP A 966 23.65 -18.73 24.14
C ASP A 966 22.39 -18.53 23.28
N ARG A 967 21.52 -17.60 23.66
CA ARG A 967 20.34 -17.16 22.87
C ARG A 967 20.66 -16.28 21.66
N ALA A 968 21.92 -15.90 21.44
CA ALA A 968 22.32 -14.97 20.39
C ALA A 968 22.98 -15.70 19.21
N MET A 969 22.61 -15.33 17.98
CA MET A 969 23.42 -15.74 16.82
C MET A 969 24.73 -14.96 16.86
N ALA A 970 25.85 -15.67 16.75
CA ALA A 970 27.19 -15.13 16.86
C ALA A 970 27.92 -15.30 15.52
N VAL A 971 28.51 -14.24 14.98
CA VAL A 971 29.16 -14.21 13.67
C VAL A 971 30.58 -13.68 13.81
N ASP A 972 31.54 -14.48 13.36
CA ASP A 972 32.99 -14.26 13.47
C ASP A 972 33.53 -13.52 12.23
N TYR A 973 33.17 -13.98 11.03
CA TYR A 973 33.43 -13.24 9.80
C TYR A 973 32.43 -13.55 8.69
N ILE A 974 32.33 -12.63 7.73
CA ILE A 974 31.78 -12.86 6.39
C ILE A 974 32.87 -12.57 5.35
N ARG A 975 33.05 -13.49 4.40
CA ARG A 975 33.91 -13.33 3.22
C ARG A 975 33.13 -13.62 1.95
N VAL A 976 33.29 -12.79 0.92
CA VAL A 976 32.72 -13.01 -0.41
C VAL A 976 33.84 -12.94 -1.43
N PHE A 977 33.93 -13.95 -2.30
CA PHE A 977 34.97 -14.10 -3.32
C PHE A 977 34.37 -14.20 -4.71
N LYS A 978 35.09 -13.71 -5.72
CA LYS A 978 34.74 -13.86 -7.14
C LYS A 978 35.57 -14.96 -7.78
N TYR A 979 34.95 -15.77 -8.62
CA TYR A 979 35.67 -16.62 -9.58
C TYR A 979 36.13 -15.82 -10.79
N ASN A 980 37.34 -16.11 -11.28
CA ASN A 980 37.97 -15.53 -12.46
C ASN A 980 38.04 -13.99 -12.43
N CYS A 981 39.15 -13.50 -11.90
CA CYS A 981 39.66 -12.15 -12.10
C CYS A 981 40.53 -12.09 -13.36
#